data_AF-A0A6G8F1N8-F1
#
_entry.id   AF-A0A6G8F1N8-F1
#
_cell.length_a   1.000
_cell.length_b   1.000
_cell.length_c   1.000
_cell.angle_alpha   90.00
_cell.angle_beta   90.00
_cell.angle_gamma   90.00
#
_symmetry.space_group_name_H-M   'P 1'
#
loop_
_entity.id
_entity.type
_entity.pdbx_description
1 polymer ?
#
loop_
_entity_poly.entity_id
_entity_poly.type
_entity_poly.pdbx_seq_one_letter_code
_entity_poly.pdbx_strand_id
1 'polypeptide(L)'
;MKKATTLLIAATCALTVNAQKIDFNLPGKESQSLEEGFANWAVGRATASESSFTDDNGNNITIKVESVAGIAGNAVFCNWWKDGVTRHSRLVGDGIYPIILDSNNNYTWSGTEPMGVQFTISGLPAGEHTLCAYHNNTDGVTTPGYPTIKVVVDGVTALTGVEQTIRATKESDAGMSYIRFTAKEGTPVTVQYISELTDGKTYINSAVAINALIFDRPNPKTQAMNPAPAHRDYHADCDNGSARLSWTGGSAAVKHHVMFGTSPDMMDEIAVTAESAYTVSNLTNLSEYFWRIDEEVADGTVYEGETWSFRPRHLAFPGAEGYGRYAIGGRGGAVYHVTSLDDDPDNPLPGTFRYGITKVSGPRTIVFDVSGYIELKGRLICSDKYVTIAGQTAPGKGIILRGAPFGMNSDGITRFMRIHRGYAATEAEQNKGLDGFGIAGGDHAIMDHCSIAWTTDEGFSSRGAKSITLQRTMISEALNSADHPNYSPGTCHGYAATIGGGQGSGVGSFHHNLLAHCEGRNWSISGGLTGSGAYDGAHDIFNNVVYNWGGRATDGGSHEINFVNNYYRKGAATTQNFLMRLQLEGTGTGTQSAYVSGNIREEINGTLTQDKLNTTYRYETSGGQTVTWEPFVSQPFFESYAKIETAEAALRNVLSDVGANMPALTEHDSRIIRETRDKTYTYTGSRTGKKGLIDHEEDAGGYEALDVVTYPESYDTDRDGMPDWWERIHGLDPNTADNNSDSDGDGYTALEDYLNWMATPHYEIKGGSTQSIDLLPLFAGYSNQAVFSTAFGKEGYSVVTDGNILKVSVPDADAVATISVICEEGGYSFSRDINIRVTGTETGIEAVNNDASATNGQRQPIYNTAGQRISQLQSGQIAISKGRKVIKK
;
A
#
# COMPACT_ATOMS: atom_id res chain seq x y z
N MET A 1 8.19 -18.15 42.26
CA MET A 1 9.62 -18.07 41.87
C MET A 1 10.17 -19.47 41.60
N LYS A 2 9.99 -19.96 40.37
CA LYS A 2 10.77 -21.07 39.80
C LYS A 2 11.36 -20.51 38.51
N LYS A 3 12.68 -20.38 38.46
CA LYS A 3 13.43 -19.91 37.29
C LYS A 3 13.37 -21.01 36.22
N ALA A 4 12.73 -20.76 35.09
CA ALA A 4 12.90 -21.55 33.89
C ALA A 4 14.19 -21.06 33.20
N THR A 5 15.20 -21.92 33.20
CA THR A 5 16.48 -21.69 32.54
C THR A 5 16.33 -22.22 31.11
N THR A 6 16.19 -21.31 30.14
CA THR A 6 16.23 -21.66 28.72
C THR A 6 17.65 -22.08 28.35
N LEU A 7 17.81 -23.36 28.04
CA LEU A 7 19.06 -23.99 27.69
C LEU A 7 19.32 -23.71 26.19
N LEU A 8 20.27 -22.82 25.89
CA LEU A 8 20.79 -22.61 24.55
C LEU A 8 21.65 -23.82 24.18
N ILE A 9 21.13 -24.75 23.39
CA ILE A 9 21.91 -25.87 22.85
C ILE A 9 22.60 -25.35 21.58
N ALA A 10 23.90 -25.07 21.72
CA ALA A 10 24.80 -24.90 20.60
C ALA A 10 24.98 -26.27 19.91
N ALA A 11 24.36 -26.43 18.74
CA ALA A 11 24.65 -27.53 17.84
C ALA A 11 25.77 -27.10 16.88
N THR A 12 26.97 -27.61 17.09
CA THR A 12 28.04 -27.58 16.11
C THR A 12 27.86 -28.76 15.15
N CYS A 13 27.63 -28.50 13.85
CA CYS A 13 28.25 -29.23 12.74
C CYS A 13 27.87 -28.65 11.37
N ALA A 14 28.92 -28.56 10.53
CA ALA A 14 28.97 -28.35 9.07
C ALA A 14 28.38 -27.05 8.50
N LEU A 15 29.29 -26.19 8.05
CA LEU A 15 29.07 -24.94 7.33
C LEU A 15 28.19 -25.16 6.09
N THR A 16 26.99 -24.59 6.07
CA THR A 16 26.48 -23.94 4.86
C THR A 16 27.23 -22.61 4.77
N VAL A 17 28.27 -22.55 3.93
CA VAL A 17 28.88 -21.26 3.59
C VAL A 17 27.85 -20.56 2.70
N ASN A 18 27.08 -19.66 3.28
CA ASN A 18 26.22 -18.79 2.48
C ASN A 18 27.11 -17.92 1.58
N ALA A 19 26.57 -17.61 0.41
CA ALA A 19 27.28 -16.98 -0.69
C ALA A 19 27.37 -15.45 -0.53
N GLN A 20 28.54 -14.85 -0.72
CA GLN A 20 28.62 -13.39 -0.90
C GLN A 20 27.95 -13.00 -2.21
N LYS A 21 26.83 -12.28 -2.12
CA LYS A 21 25.99 -11.84 -3.23
C LYS A 21 26.18 -10.34 -3.48
N ILE A 22 26.58 -9.96 -4.70
CA ILE A 22 26.92 -8.59 -5.08
C ILE A 22 26.14 -8.21 -6.34
N ASP A 23 25.50 -7.05 -6.29
CA ASP A 23 24.65 -6.52 -7.36
C ASP A 23 25.17 -5.16 -7.86
N PHE A 24 25.41 -5.04 -9.18
CA PHE A 24 26.03 -3.86 -9.79
C PHE A 24 25.01 -2.82 -10.26
N ASN A 25 24.86 -1.77 -9.46
CA ASN A 25 23.80 -0.80 -9.62
C ASN A 25 24.25 0.51 -10.30
N LEU A 26 23.35 1.19 -11.00
CA LEU A 26 23.63 2.54 -11.48
C LEU A 26 23.67 3.53 -10.30
N PRO A 27 24.73 4.37 -10.15
CA PRO A 27 24.79 5.36 -9.08
C PRO A 27 23.57 6.29 -9.03
N GLY A 28 22.97 6.44 -7.85
CA GLY A 28 21.78 7.25 -7.59
C GLY A 28 20.45 6.59 -7.96
N LYS A 29 20.44 5.30 -8.31
CA LYS A 29 19.24 4.50 -8.62
C LYS A 29 19.07 3.25 -7.77
N GLU A 30 19.90 3.07 -6.75
CA GLU A 30 20.01 1.88 -5.91
C GLU A 30 18.66 1.51 -5.27
N SER A 31 17.90 2.50 -4.79
CA SER A 31 16.55 2.29 -4.23
C SER A 31 15.54 1.67 -5.21
N GLN A 32 15.82 1.72 -6.52
CA GLN A 32 14.95 1.23 -7.59
C GLN A 32 15.46 -0.06 -8.22
N SER A 33 16.78 -0.30 -8.17
CA SER A 33 17.44 -1.37 -8.90
C SER A 33 18.08 -2.45 -8.03
N LEU A 34 18.31 -2.20 -6.73
CA LEU A 34 18.96 -3.20 -5.88
C LEU A 34 18.09 -4.45 -5.70
N GLU A 35 18.67 -5.61 -6.01
CA GLU A 35 18.07 -6.91 -5.73
C GLU A 35 18.05 -7.19 -4.21
N GLU A 36 16.93 -7.69 -3.71
CA GLU A 36 16.75 -7.86 -2.28
C GLU A 36 17.63 -9.00 -1.74
N GLY A 37 18.48 -8.70 -0.75
CA GLY A 37 19.43 -9.66 -0.19
C GLY A 37 20.79 -9.67 -0.90
N PHE A 38 21.05 -8.73 -1.83
CA PHE A 38 22.36 -8.51 -2.43
C PHE A 38 23.03 -7.27 -1.85
N ALA A 39 24.36 -7.29 -1.78
CA ALA A 39 25.15 -6.11 -1.46
C ALA A 39 25.21 -5.18 -2.69
N ASN A 40 24.80 -3.93 -2.50
CA ASN A 40 24.86 -2.91 -3.52
C ASN A 40 26.32 -2.51 -3.84
N TRP A 41 26.67 -2.51 -5.12
CA TRP A 41 27.89 -1.87 -5.60
C TRP A 41 27.63 -0.95 -6.79
N ALA A 42 27.47 0.34 -6.49
CA ALA A 42 27.24 1.35 -7.51
C ALA A 42 28.55 2.00 -8.00
N VAL A 43 28.92 1.75 -9.25
CA VAL A 43 30.18 2.23 -9.84
C VAL A 43 29.91 3.29 -10.91
N GLY A 44 30.30 4.54 -10.63
CA GLY A 44 30.35 5.60 -11.64
C GLY A 44 31.48 5.39 -12.65
N ARG A 45 31.59 6.28 -13.65
CA ARG A 45 32.70 6.23 -14.61
C ARG A 45 34.04 6.42 -13.89
N ALA A 46 34.83 5.36 -13.81
CA ALA A 46 36.10 5.37 -13.10
C ALA A 46 37.11 4.42 -13.75
N THR A 47 38.40 4.72 -13.66
CA THR A 47 39.46 3.82 -14.13
C THR A 47 39.50 2.51 -13.34
N ALA A 48 39.15 2.58 -12.06
CA ALA A 48 38.91 1.44 -11.18
C ALA A 48 37.94 1.84 -10.06
N SER A 49 37.31 0.85 -9.43
CA SER A 49 36.55 0.99 -8.19
C SER A 49 36.93 -0.14 -7.24
N GLU A 50 36.88 0.10 -5.94
CA GLU A 50 37.17 -0.90 -4.92
C GLU A 50 36.10 -0.81 -3.83
N SER A 51 35.61 -1.97 -3.39
CA SER A 51 34.67 -2.07 -2.28
C SER A 51 35.02 -3.28 -1.42
N SER A 52 34.58 -3.26 -0.17
CA SER A 52 34.74 -4.38 0.76
C SER A 52 33.38 -4.91 1.17
N PHE A 53 33.27 -6.23 1.23
CA PHE A 53 32.08 -6.98 1.56
C PHE A 53 32.40 -7.97 2.67
N THR A 54 31.43 -8.30 3.49
CA THR A 54 31.62 -9.24 4.61
C THR A 54 30.88 -10.52 4.29
N ASP A 55 31.62 -11.63 4.22
CA ASP A 55 31.01 -12.96 4.06
C ASP A 55 30.22 -13.37 5.30
N ASP A 56 29.46 -14.45 5.22
CA ASP A 56 28.60 -14.92 6.32
C ASP A 56 29.38 -15.41 7.55
N ASN A 57 30.69 -15.63 7.43
CA ASN A 57 31.57 -15.96 8.54
C ASN A 57 32.23 -14.71 9.17
N GLY A 58 31.90 -13.51 8.68
CA GLY A 58 32.46 -12.25 9.14
C GLY A 58 33.82 -11.90 8.53
N ASN A 59 34.29 -12.63 7.51
CA ASN A 59 35.53 -12.31 6.82
C ASN A 59 35.32 -11.14 5.86
N ASN A 60 36.28 -10.22 5.81
CA ASN A 60 36.23 -9.08 4.91
C ASN A 60 36.89 -9.42 3.56
N ILE A 61 36.09 -9.43 2.50
CA ILE A 61 36.52 -9.63 1.12
C ILE A 61 36.59 -8.27 0.45
N THR A 62 37.76 -7.86 -0.01
CA THR A 62 37.95 -6.64 -0.79
C THR A 62 38.03 -6.99 -2.27
N ILE A 63 37.19 -6.33 -3.07
CA ILE A 63 37.15 -6.53 -4.51
C ILE A 63 37.48 -5.21 -5.18
N LYS A 64 38.49 -5.23 -6.06
CA LYS A 64 38.79 -4.15 -6.99
C LYS A 64 38.32 -4.54 -8.38
N VAL A 65 37.59 -3.65 -9.04
CA VAL A 65 37.13 -3.79 -10.42
C VAL A 65 37.79 -2.74 -11.33
N GLU A 66 38.27 -3.17 -12.49
CA GLU A 66 38.90 -2.31 -13.52
C GLU A 66 38.78 -2.92 -14.92
N SER A 67 39.10 -2.14 -15.97
CA SER A 67 39.23 -2.69 -17.32
C SER A 67 40.47 -3.60 -17.42
N VAL A 68 40.39 -4.69 -18.17
CA VAL A 68 41.53 -5.59 -18.42
C VAL A 68 42.64 -4.84 -19.18
N ALA A 69 43.85 -4.89 -18.65
CA ALA A 69 44.99 -4.21 -19.26
C ALA A 69 45.41 -4.85 -20.59
N GLY A 70 45.82 -4.02 -21.56
CA GLY A 70 46.37 -4.49 -22.84
C GLY A 70 45.35 -4.84 -23.92
N ILE A 71 44.05 -4.68 -23.64
CA ILE A 71 42.95 -4.75 -24.63
C ILE A 71 42.18 -3.42 -24.66
N ALA A 72 41.10 -3.32 -25.44
CA ALA A 72 40.33 -2.09 -25.52
C ALA A 72 39.56 -1.81 -24.22
N GLY A 73 39.49 -0.53 -23.83
CA GLY A 73 38.92 -0.06 -22.58
C GLY A 73 39.98 0.49 -21.61
N ASN A 74 39.60 1.49 -20.83
CA ASN A 74 40.47 2.14 -19.84
C ASN A 74 39.73 2.51 -18.54
N ALA A 75 38.44 2.19 -18.45
CA ALA A 75 37.58 2.51 -17.32
C ALA A 75 36.39 1.55 -17.25
N VAL A 76 35.61 1.63 -16.17
CA VAL A 76 34.38 0.88 -15.94
C VAL A 76 33.26 1.81 -15.50
N PHE A 77 32.02 1.39 -15.70
CA PHE A 77 30.84 2.04 -15.12
C PHE A 77 29.65 1.08 -15.08
N CYS A 78 28.71 1.32 -14.17
CA CYS A 78 27.43 0.62 -14.15
C CYS A 78 26.42 1.30 -15.09
N ASN A 79 25.66 0.49 -15.83
CA ASN A 79 24.55 0.91 -16.68
C ASN A 79 23.29 0.11 -16.29
N TRP A 80 22.11 0.56 -16.73
CA TRP A 80 20.86 -0.09 -16.39
C TRP A 80 19.80 -0.03 -17.49
N TRP A 81 18.89 -1.00 -17.46
CA TRP A 81 17.66 -1.03 -18.22
C TRP A 81 16.49 -0.71 -17.30
N LYS A 82 16.00 0.53 -17.37
CA LYS A 82 14.94 1.04 -16.48
C LYS A 82 13.70 0.14 -16.41
N ASP A 83 13.16 -0.35 -17.55
CA ASP A 83 12.01 -1.26 -17.50
C ASP A 83 12.37 -2.62 -16.90
N GLY A 84 13.60 -3.10 -17.13
CA GLY A 84 14.11 -4.36 -16.58
C GLY A 84 14.03 -4.37 -15.06
N VAL A 85 14.69 -3.40 -14.42
CA VAL A 85 14.74 -3.34 -12.95
C VAL A 85 13.39 -2.96 -12.29
N THR A 86 12.45 -2.38 -13.05
CA THR A 86 11.15 -1.96 -12.51
C THR A 86 10.04 -2.99 -12.70
N ARG A 87 10.13 -3.85 -13.73
CA ARG A 87 9.07 -4.82 -14.08
C ARG A 87 9.52 -6.28 -14.08
N HIS A 88 10.81 -6.53 -14.05
CA HIS A 88 11.43 -7.83 -14.26
C HIS A 88 12.51 -8.08 -13.19
N SER A 89 13.47 -8.97 -13.44
CA SER A 89 14.60 -9.19 -12.52
C SER A 89 15.45 -7.91 -12.40
N ARG A 90 15.66 -7.48 -11.17
CA ARG A 90 16.57 -6.38 -10.83
C ARG A 90 18.01 -6.80 -11.05
N LEU A 91 18.37 -8.00 -10.58
CA LEU A 91 19.71 -8.57 -10.66
C LEU A 91 20.34 -8.63 -12.06
N VAL A 92 19.53 -8.79 -13.12
CA VAL A 92 20.02 -8.79 -14.52
C VAL A 92 19.55 -7.59 -15.32
N GLY A 93 18.88 -6.64 -14.67
CA GLY A 93 18.38 -5.40 -15.26
C GLY A 93 19.43 -4.27 -15.28
N ASP A 94 20.51 -4.40 -14.53
CA ASP A 94 21.66 -3.50 -14.48
C ASP A 94 22.98 -4.28 -14.43
N GLY A 95 24.11 -3.59 -14.57
CA GLY A 95 25.41 -4.25 -14.54
C GLY A 95 26.58 -3.33 -14.83
N ILE A 96 27.79 -3.82 -14.57
CA ILE A 96 29.04 -3.12 -14.85
C ILE A 96 29.60 -3.48 -16.22
N TYR A 97 30.12 -2.47 -16.91
CA TYR A 97 30.67 -2.55 -18.26
C TYR A 97 32.08 -1.97 -18.33
N PRO A 98 32.97 -2.53 -19.15
CA PRO A 98 34.21 -1.85 -19.53
C PRO A 98 33.88 -0.75 -20.54
N ILE A 99 34.59 0.37 -20.48
CA ILE A 99 34.41 1.51 -21.38
C ILE A 99 35.73 2.11 -21.84
N ILE A 100 35.67 2.79 -22.99
CA ILE A 100 36.70 3.72 -23.44
C ILE A 100 36.25 5.12 -23.03
N LEU A 101 36.86 5.65 -21.98
CA LEU A 101 36.59 6.97 -21.42
C LEU A 101 37.58 8.00 -21.97
N ASP A 102 37.05 9.10 -22.50
CA ASP A 102 37.85 10.23 -22.98
C ASP A 102 38.11 11.28 -21.88
N SER A 103 38.94 12.28 -22.19
CA SER A 103 39.27 13.35 -21.24
C SER A 103 38.10 14.29 -20.90
N ASN A 104 37.00 14.23 -21.66
CA ASN A 104 35.79 15.02 -21.46
C ASN A 104 34.71 14.23 -20.69
N ASN A 105 35.07 13.05 -20.14
CA ASN A 105 34.16 12.13 -19.47
C ASN A 105 33.06 11.55 -20.38
N ASN A 106 33.25 11.56 -21.71
CA ASN A 106 32.41 10.78 -22.62
C ASN A 106 32.94 9.36 -22.71
N TYR A 107 32.04 8.41 -22.96
CA TYR A 107 32.41 7.00 -23.08
C TYR A 107 31.93 6.41 -24.39
N THR A 108 32.68 5.43 -24.90
CA THR A 108 32.32 4.58 -26.03
C THR A 108 32.71 3.12 -25.74
N TRP A 109 32.31 2.24 -26.66
CA TRP A 109 32.78 0.85 -26.69
C TRP A 109 33.46 0.55 -28.03
N SER A 110 34.38 -0.40 -28.03
CA SER A 110 34.99 -0.92 -29.25
C SER A 110 34.01 -1.84 -29.98
N GLY A 111 34.07 -1.89 -31.31
CA GLY A 111 33.36 -2.89 -32.12
C GLY A 111 34.28 -3.88 -32.82
N THR A 112 35.59 -3.69 -32.70
CA THR A 112 36.61 -4.42 -33.50
C THR A 112 37.74 -5.00 -32.66
N GLU A 113 37.89 -4.55 -31.41
CA GLU A 113 38.93 -5.01 -30.49
C GLU A 113 38.28 -5.59 -29.24
N PRO A 114 38.85 -6.63 -28.60
CA PRO A 114 38.28 -7.20 -27.38
C PRO A 114 38.22 -6.19 -26.25
N MET A 115 37.18 -6.24 -25.42
CA MET A 115 37.08 -5.52 -24.16
C MET A 115 36.88 -6.49 -23.00
N GLY A 116 37.15 -6.05 -21.77
CA GLY A 116 36.99 -6.92 -20.61
C GLY A 116 37.06 -6.20 -19.27
N VAL A 117 36.48 -6.85 -18.27
CA VAL A 117 36.47 -6.41 -16.86
C VAL A 117 37.31 -7.40 -16.04
N GLN A 118 38.16 -6.86 -15.17
CA GLN A 118 38.95 -7.62 -14.21
C GLN A 118 38.47 -7.35 -12.79
N PHE A 119 38.25 -8.43 -12.04
CA PHE A 119 38.07 -8.41 -10.61
C PHE A 119 39.34 -8.93 -9.94
N THR A 120 39.90 -8.14 -9.03
CA THR A 120 40.98 -8.57 -8.12
C THR A 120 40.37 -8.74 -6.74
N ILE A 121 40.34 -9.99 -6.27
CA ILE A 121 39.61 -10.39 -5.07
C ILE A 121 40.63 -10.74 -3.99
N SER A 122 40.59 -10.01 -2.88
CA SER A 122 41.49 -10.17 -1.74
C SER A 122 40.70 -10.52 -0.48
N GLY A 123 41.31 -11.28 0.43
CA GLY A 123 40.67 -11.65 1.71
C GLY A 123 39.82 -12.91 1.67
N LEU A 124 39.78 -13.63 0.54
CA LEU A 124 39.20 -14.98 0.51
C LEU A 124 39.99 -15.93 1.43
N PRO A 125 39.29 -16.78 2.20
CA PRO A 125 39.92 -17.89 2.91
C PRO A 125 40.73 -18.78 1.96
N ALA A 126 41.75 -19.48 2.48
CA ALA A 126 42.44 -20.47 1.68
C ALA A 126 41.53 -21.69 1.43
N GLY A 127 41.36 -22.09 0.18
CA GLY A 127 40.46 -23.19 -0.17
C GLY A 127 39.96 -23.16 -1.61
N GLU A 128 39.11 -24.13 -1.93
CA GLU A 128 38.34 -24.13 -3.17
C GLU A 128 37.17 -23.16 -3.05
N HIS A 129 36.96 -22.36 -4.09
CA HIS A 129 35.86 -21.41 -4.20
C HIS A 129 35.15 -21.56 -5.54
N THR A 130 33.88 -21.16 -5.58
CA THR A 130 33.12 -21.00 -6.82
C THR A 130 32.77 -19.53 -7.04
N LEU A 131 32.63 -19.13 -8.31
CA LEU A 131 32.12 -17.81 -8.66
C LEU A 131 31.14 -17.93 -9.82
N CYS A 132 29.92 -17.46 -9.58
CA CYS A 132 28.88 -17.29 -10.58
C CYS A 132 28.77 -15.82 -10.97
N ALA A 133 28.62 -15.55 -12.27
CA ALA A 133 28.28 -14.22 -12.77
C ALA A 133 27.23 -14.30 -13.87
N TYR A 134 26.33 -13.31 -13.89
CA TYR A 134 25.32 -13.14 -14.95
C TYR A 134 25.80 -12.14 -16.01
N HIS A 135 25.37 -12.37 -17.25
CA HIS A 135 25.79 -11.68 -18.47
C HIS A 135 24.60 -11.32 -19.35
N ASN A 136 23.97 -10.19 -19.05
CA ASN A 136 22.81 -9.64 -19.72
C ASN A 136 23.06 -8.18 -20.08
N ASN A 137 23.06 -7.87 -21.38
CA ASN A 137 23.24 -6.52 -21.88
C ASN A 137 21.96 -5.70 -21.66
N THR A 138 22.10 -4.57 -20.97
CA THR A 138 20.99 -3.65 -20.64
C THR A 138 20.61 -2.75 -21.82
N ASP A 139 21.50 -2.60 -22.79
CA ASP A 139 21.25 -1.87 -24.02
C ASP A 139 20.42 -2.73 -24.98
N GLY A 140 19.21 -2.27 -25.30
CA GLY A 140 18.19 -3.02 -26.06
C GLY A 140 18.46 -3.17 -27.55
N VAL A 141 19.72 -3.15 -27.98
CA VAL A 141 20.11 -3.28 -29.38
C VAL A 141 20.44 -4.74 -29.66
N THR A 142 19.72 -5.36 -30.59
CA THR A 142 19.79 -6.82 -30.83
C THR A 142 20.63 -7.21 -32.04
N THR A 143 20.90 -6.28 -32.96
CA THR A 143 21.59 -6.57 -34.22
C THR A 143 22.60 -5.48 -34.60
N PRO A 144 23.84 -5.85 -34.98
CA PRO A 144 24.44 -7.19 -34.88
C PRO A 144 24.84 -7.49 -33.42
N GLY A 145 24.40 -8.58 -32.78
CA GLY A 145 24.50 -8.83 -31.32
C GLY A 145 25.88 -8.72 -30.63
N TYR A 146 26.07 -9.39 -29.49
CA TYR A 146 27.31 -9.32 -28.70
C TYR A 146 28.21 -10.56 -28.91
N PRO A 147 29.55 -10.43 -28.75
CA PRO A 147 30.45 -11.58 -28.73
C PRO A 147 30.24 -12.43 -27.47
N THR A 148 30.66 -13.70 -27.51
CA THR A 148 30.72 -14.55 -26.32
C THR A 148 31.82 -14.07 -25.37
N ILE A 149 31.85 -14.61 -24.14
CA ILE A 149 32.82 -14.26 -23.10
C ILE A 149 33.73 -15.46 -22.83
N LYS A 150 35.03 -15.15 -22.71
CA LYS A 150 36.05 -16.00 -22.08
C LYS A 150 36.25 -15.56 -20.63
N VAL A 151 36.34 -16.52 -19.73
CA VAL A 151 36.68 -16.30 -18.32
C VAL A 151 38.09 -16.80 -18.04
N VAL A 152 38.93 -15.95 -17.48
CA VAL A 152 40.33 -16.26 -17.13
C VAL A 152 40.52 -16.08 -15.63
N VAL A 153 41.09 -17.08 -14.96
CA VAL A 153 41.43 -17.04 -13.53
C VAL A 153 42.93 -17.16 -13.36
N ASP A 154 43.56 -16.18 -12.71
CA ASP A 154 45.02 -16.13 -12.50
C ASP A 154 45.84 -16.38 -13.78
N GLY A 155 45.37 -15.80 -14.88
CA GLY A 155 45.99 -15.93 -16.20
C GLY A 155 45.68 -17.23 -16.94
N VAL A 156 44.92 -18.15 -16.35
CA VAL A 156 44.53 -19.43 -16.97
C VAL A 156 43.08 -19.36 -17.43
N THR A 157 42.80 -19.71 -18.70
CA THR A 157 41.43 -19.77 -19.22
C THR A 157 40.63 -20.85 -18.49
N ALA A 158 39.57 -20.45 -17.80
CA ALA A 158 38.66 -21.32 -17.07
C ALA A 158 37.41 -21.69 -17.90
N LEU A 159 36.87 -20.75 -18.68
CA LEU A 159 35.72 -20.96 -19.57
C LEU A 159 35.88 -20.18 -20.88
N THR A 160 35.23 -20.65 -21.93
CA THR A 160 35.11 -19.99 -23.26
C THR A 160 33.67 -20.12 -23.75
N GLY A 161 33.24 -19.25 -24.65
CA GLY A 161 31.93 -19.36 -25.30
C GLY A 161 30.75 -19.07 -24.37
N VAL A 162 30.95 -18.29 -23.29
CA VAL A 162 29.84 -17.90 -22.42
C VAL A 162 28.98 -16.88 -23.15
N GLU A 163 27.71 -17.21 -23.38
CA GLU A 163 26.77 -16.34 -24.09
C GLU A 163 26.46 -15.06 -23.31
N GLN A 164 26.21 -13.98 -24.04
CA GLN A 164 25.66 -12.73 -23.50
C GLN A 164 24.25 -12.52 -24.01
N THR A 165 23.30 -12.43 -23.09
CA THR A 165 21.90 -12.16 -23.44
C THR A 165 21.65 -10.67 -23.55
N ILE A 166 20.46 -10.29 -24.03
CA ILE A 166 20.09 -8.88 -24.24
C ILE A 166 18.72 -8.70 -23.61
N ARG A 167 18.63 -7.87 -22.56
CA ARG A 167 17.38 -7.57 -21.85
C ARG A 167 16.55 -8.81 -21.50
N ALA A 168 17.23 -9.89 -21.11
CA ALA A 168 16.57 -11.02 -20.48
C ALA A 168 15.77 -10.51 -19.27
N THR A 169 14.54 -11.00 -19.12
CA THR A 169 13.60 -10.56 -18.06
C THR A 169 13.69 -11.42 -16.80
N LYS A 170 14.44 -12.52 -16.87
CA LYS A 170 14.66 -13.47 -15.78
C LYS A 170 16.14 -13.84 -15.71
N GLU A 171 16.61 -14.15 -14.52
CA GLU A 171 17.98 -14.63 -14.29
C GLU A 171 18.26 -15.94 -15.02
N SER A 172 17.29 -16.86 -15.09
CA SER A 172 17.44 -18.13 -15.80
C SER A 172 17.66 -17.98 -17.30
N ASP A 173 17.17 -16.87 -17.86
CA ASP A 173 17.23 -16.57 -19.28
C ASP A 173 18.50 -15.77 -19.61
N ALA A 174 19.25 -15.34 -18.60
CA ALA A 174 20.46 -14.56 -18.76
C ALA A 174 21.67 -15.44 -19.08
N GLY A 175 22.64 -14.87 -19.80
CA GLY A 175 23.96 -15.48 -19.94
C GLY A 175 24.58 -15.71 -18.56
N MET A 176 25.31 -16.81 -18.36
CA MET A 176 25.86 -17.15 -17.06
C MET A 176 27.20 -17.88 -17.16
N SER A 177 28.17 -17.46 -16.35
CA SER A 177 29.42 -18.18 -16.11
C SER A 177 29.43 -18.78 -14.70
N TYR A 178 30.07 -19.95 -14.57
CA TYR A 178 30.29 -20.61 -13.29
C TYR A 178 31.67 -21.26 -13.29
N ILE A 179 32.59 -20.72 -12.48
CA ILE A 179 33.97 -21.18 -12.39
C ILE A 179 34.30 -21.73 -11.00
N ARG A 180 35.30 -22.61 -10.94
CA ARG A 180 35.96 -23.08 -9.72
C ARG A 180 37.41 -22.63 -9.72
N PHE A 181 37.92 -22.22 -8.56
CA PHE A 181 39.31 -21.83 -8.40
C PHE A 181 39.78 -22.02 -6.96
N THR A 182 41.10 -22.11 -6.77
CA THR A 182 41.69 -22.26 -5.43
C THR A 182 42.27 -20.92 -4.98
N ALA A 183 41.77 -20.37 -3.87
CA ALA A 183 42.37 -19.22 -3.22
C ALA A 183 43.52 -19.64 -2.30
N LYS A 184 44.58 -18.83 -2.25
CA LYS A 184 45.71 -19.01 -1.32
C LYS A 184 45.68 -17.89 -0.29
N GLU A 185 45.96 -18.23 0.96
CA GLU A 185 45.97 -17.27 2.06
C GLU A 185 46.80 -16.03 1.74
N GLY A 186 46.22 -14.84 1.95
CA GLY A 186 46.88 -13.55 1.73
C GLY A 186 47.23 -13.24 0.26
N THR A 187 46.83 -14.08 -0.70
CA THR A 187 47.11 -13.88 -2.12
C THR A 187 45.81 -13.53 -2.85
N PRO A 188 45.75 -12.36 -3.53
CA PRO A 188 44.58 -12.02 -4.32
C PRO A 188 44.38 -12.98 -5.50
N VAL A 189 43.13 -13.29 -5.81
CA VAL A 189 42.72 -14.01 -7.02
C VAL A 189 42.29 -13.00 -8.07
N THR A 190 42.70 -13.20 -9.32
CA THR A 190 42.26 -12.38 -10.45
C THR A 190 41.28 -13.15 -11.32
N VAL A 191 40.10 -12.56 -11.58
CA VAL A 191 39.10 -13.10 -12.51
C VAL A 191 38.84 -12.07 -13.60
N GLN A 192 39.05 -12.46 -14.86
CA GLN A 192 38.84 -11.59 -16.02
C GLN A 192 37.71 -12.15 -16.89
N TYR A 193 36.80 -11.27 -17.28
CA TYR A 193 35.77 -11.53 -18.28
C TYR A 193 36.14 -10.76 -19.55
N ILE A 194 36.38 -11.46 -20.65
CA ILE A 194 36.91 -10.87 -21.89
C ILE A 194 36.05 -11.31 -23.07
N SER A 195 35.67 -10.38 -23.93
CA SER A 195 34.92 -10.69 -25.16
C SER A 195 35.75 -11.54 -26.15
N GLU A 196 35.14 -12.57 -26.73
CA GLU A 196 35.71 -13.39 -27.79
C GLU A 196 35.15 -12.99 -29.16
N LEU A 197 35.94 -12.22 -29.91
CA LEU A 197 35.59 -11.82 -31.26
C LEU A 197 35.75 -13.00 -32.23
N THR A 198 34.84 -13.11 -33.20
CA THR A 198 34.91 -14.11 -34.27
C THR A 198 35.30 -13.42 -35.56
N ASP A 199 36.34 -13.90 -36.22
CA ASP A 199 36.81 -13.35 -37.49
C ASP A 199 35.66 -13.27 -38.52
N GLY A 200 35.52 -12.11 -39.15
CA GLY A 200 34.49 -11.85 -40.16
C GLY A 200 33.09 -11.58 -39.61
N LYS A 201 32.88 -11.59 -38.29
CA LYS A 201 31.60 -11.21 -37.66
C LYS A 201 31.65 -9.77 -37.15
N THR A 202 30.63 -8.99 -37.46
CA THR A 202 30.43 -7.64 -36.90
C THR A 202 29.61 -7.73 -35.62
N TYR A 203 29.89 -6.88 -34.66
CA TYR A 203 29.18 -6.75 -33.40
C TYR A 203 28.75 -5.29 -33.19
N ILE A 204 27.67 -5.05 -32.44
CA ILE A 204 27.26 -3.69 -32.03
C ILE A 204 28.42 -3.03 -31.29
N ASN A 205 28.97 -3.78 -30.34
CA ASN A 205 30.22 -3.52 -29.66
C ASN A 205 30.75 -4.83 -29.05
N SER A 206 31.94 -4.77 -28.45
CA SER A 206 32.63 -5.88 -27.80
C SER A 206 32.63 -5.79 -26.27
N ALA A 207 31.73 -4.97 -25.69
CA ALA A 207 31.58 -4.88 -24.25
C ALA A 207 31.16 -6.23 -23.65
N VAL A 208 31.52 -6.44 -22.39
CA VAL A 208 31.04 -7.55 -21.58
C VAL A 208 30.19 -6.99 -20.44
N ALA A 209 28.98 -7.53 -20.29
CA ALA A 209 28.11 -7.19 -19.17
C ALA A 209 28.38 -8.13 -18.00
N ILE A 210 28.60 -7.56 -16.81
CA ILE A 210 28.63 -8.31 -15.55
C ILE A 210 27.54 -7.74 -14.64
N ASN A 211 26.44 -8.46 -14.46
CA ASN A 211 25.29 -7.95 -13.71
C ASN A 211 25.44 -8.18 -12.21
N ALA A 212 25.95 -9.36 -11.81
CA ALA A 212 26.15 -9.72 -10.41
C ALA A 212 27.32 -10.69 -10.24
N LEU A 213 27.88 -10.73 -9.02
CA LEU A 213 28.86 -11.73 -8.57
C LEU A 213 28.31 -12.49 -7.38
N ILE A 214 28.39 -13.82 -7.43
CA ILE A 214 27.93 -14.68 -6.33
C ILE A 214 28.99 -15.74 -6.04
N PHE A 215 29.60 -15.66 -4.88
CA PHE A 215 30.66 -16.56 -4.43
C PHE A 215 30.11 -17.80 -3.78
N ASP A 216 30.74 -18.96 -3.97
CA ASP A 216 30.50 -20.18 -3.18
C ASP A 216 29.06 -20.70 -3.20
N ARG A 217 28.28 -20.30 -4.22
CA ARG A 217 26.99 -20.92 -4.54
C ARG A 217 27.18 -22.23 -5.33
N PRO A 218 26.25 -23.19 -5.25
CA PRO A 218 26.21 -24.32 -6.18
C PRO A 218 25.93 -23.87 -7.63
N ASN A 219 26.19 -24.75 -8.61
CA ASN A 219 26.00 -24.42 -10.03
C ASN A 219 24.51 -24.28 -10.37
N PRO A 220 24.03 -23.09 -10.80
CA PRO A 220 22.60 -22.90 -11.06
C PRO A 220 22.04 -23.79 -12.17
N LYS A 221 22.89 -24.23 -13.11
CA LYS A 221 22.47 -25.16 -14.20
C LYS A 221 22.13 -26.57 -13.72
N THR A 222 22.58 -26.93 -12.52
CA THR A 222 22.27 -28.22 -11.87
C THR A 222 21.17 -28.09 -10.82
N GLN A 223 20.63 -26.89 -10.60
CA GLN A 223 19.59 -26.63 -9.60
C GLN A 223 18.26 -26.31 -10.28
N ALA A 224 17.17 -26.47 -9.52
CA ALA A 224 15.87 -25.98 -9.92
C ALA A 224 15.86 -24.44 -10.00
N MET A 225 15.09 -23.89 -10.93
CA MET A 225 14.95 -22.45 -11.17
C MET A 225 13.48 -22.07 -11.38
N ASN A 226 13.19 -20.77 -11.47
CA ASN A 226 11.86 -20.25 -11.80
C ASN A 226 10.73 -20.78 -10.88
N PRO A 227 10.83 -20.59 -9.56
CA PRO A 227 9.81 -21.03 -8.64
C PRO A 227 8.47 -20.34 -8.89
N ALA A 228 7.38 -21.07 -8.73
CA ALA A 228 6.03 -20.55 -8.54
C ALA A 228 5.36 -21.32 -7.37
N PRO A 229 4.87 -20.67 -6.29
CA PRO A 229 4.92 -19.23 -6.03
C PRO A 229 6.36 -18.68 -6.09
N ALA A 230 6.50 -17.42 -6.54
CA ALA A 230 7.82 -16.82 -6.68
C ALA A 230 8.51 -16.74 -5.31
N HIS A 231 9.84 -16.74 -5.28
CA HIS A 231 10.55 -16.50 -4.02
C HIS A 231 10.14 -15.14 -3.44
N ARG A 232 9.79 -15.14 -2.14
CA ARG A 232 9.24 -13.98 -1.41
C ARG A 232 7.92 -13.46 -1.95
N ASP A 233 7.12 -14.34 -2.57
CA ASP A 233 5.73 -14.03 -2.87
C ASP A 233 4.92 -14.06 -1.58
N TYR A 234 4.77 -12.90 -0.94
CA TYR A 234 4.02 -12.75 0.30
C TYR A 234 2.50 -12.65 0.09
N HIS A 235 2.03 -12.79 -1.16
CA HIS A 235 0.63 -12.72 -1.56
C HIS A 235 0.25 -13.92 -2.44
N ALA A 236 0.88 -15.08 -2.20
CA ALA A 236 0.67 -16.27 -2.99
C ALA A 236 -0.80 -16.70 -2.96
N ASP A 237 -1.37 -16.96 -4.14
CA ASP A 237 -2.75 -17.43 -4.26
C ASP A 237 -2.87 -18.85 -3.68
N CYS A 238 -3.45 -18.92 -2.49
CA CYS A 238 -3.64 -20.13 -1.72
C CYS A 238 -5.05 -20.17 -1.12
N ASP A 239 -6.01 -19.48 -1.74
CA ASP A 239 -7.36 -19.26 -1.19
C ASP A 239 -8.12 -20.59 -0.92
N ASN A 240 -7.71 -21.68 -1.58
CA ASN A 240 -8.21 -23.03 -1.35
C ASN A 240 -7.40 -23.83 -0.29
N GLY A 241 -6.61 -23.16 0.55
CA GLY A 241 -5.77 -23.77 1.60
C GLY A 241 -4.58 -24.58 1.07
N SER A 242 -4.20 -24.40 -0.20
CA SER A 242 -3.13 -25.16 -0.86
C SER A 242 -2.34 -24.30 -1.85
N ALA A 243 -1.05 -24.62 -2.02
CA ALA A 243 -0.19 -24.02 -3.03
C ALA A 243 0.29 -25.10 -4.00
N ARG A 244 0.25 -24.81 -5.30
CA ARG A 244 0.90 -25.62 -6.32
C ARG A 244 2.31 -25.08 -6.55
N LEU A 245 3.29 -25.72 -5.92
CA LEU A 245 4.70 -25.49 -6.16
C LEU A 245 5.03 -25.98 -7.58
N SER A 246 5.75 -25.17 -8.35
CA SER A 246 6.28 -25.56 -9.65
C SER A 246 7.60 -24.85 -9.94
N TRP A 247 8.44 -25.50 -10.73
CA TRP A 247 9.79 -25.04 -11.03
C TRP A 247 10.21 -25.50 -12.42
N THR A 248 11.31 -24.94 -12.91
CA THR A 248 12.08 -25.48 -14.02
C THR A 248 13.15 -26.38 -13.45
N GLY A 249 13.11 -27.68 -13.79
CA GLY A 249 14.12 -28.64 -13.34
C GLY A 249 15.52 -28.32 -13.86
N GLY A 250 16.54 -28.70 -13.09
CA GLY A 250 17.93 -28.64 -13.52
C GLY A 250 18.14 -29.42 -14.84
N SER A 251 19.03 -28.94 -15.71
CA SER A 251 19.17 -29.47 -17.09
C SER A 251 19.52 -30.97 -17.19
N ALA A 252 20.11 -31.54 -16.14
CA ALA A 252 20.49 -32.95 -16.05
C ALA A 252 19.61 -33.76 -15.06
N ALA A 253 18.61 -33.12 -14.46
CA ALA A 253 17.77 -33.72 -13.44
C ALA A 253 16.88 -34.83 -14.01
N VAL A 254 16.76 -35.92 -13.26
CA VAL A 254 15.84 -37.04 -13.53
C VAL A 254 14.82 -37.23 -12.42
N LYS A 255 15.08 -36.72 -11.20
CA LYS A 255 14.11 -36.61 -10.10
C LYS A 255 14.31 -35.32 -9.32
N HIS A 256 13.25 -34.89 -8.65
CA HIS A 256 13.19 -33.70 -7.82
C HIS A 256 12.82 -34.11 -6.39
N HIS A 257 13.67 -33.78 -5.42
CA HIS A 257 13.39 -33.92 -4.00
C HIS A 257 12.77 -32.62 -3.49
N VAL A 258 11.52 -32.68 -3.05
CA VAL A 258 10.76 -31.52 -2.60
C VAL A 258 10.94 -31.35 -1.11
N MET A 259 11.67 -30.30 -0.74
CA MET A 259 11.88 -29.88 0.65
C MET A 259 10.87 -28.79 1.00
N PHE A 260 10.24 -28.89 2.17
CA PHE A 260 9.23 -27.91 2.60
C PHE A 260 9.21 -27.76 4.13
N GLY A 261 9.00 -26.55 4.62
CA GLY A 261 8.92 -26.25 6.05
C GLY A 261 8.51 -24.82 6.34
N THR A 262 8.54 -24.43 7.61
CA THR A 262 8.28 -23.05 8.09
C THR A 262 9.54 -22.35 8.57
N SER A 263 10.70 -22.94 8.31
CA SER A 263 12.02 -22.37 8.58
C SER A 263 12.99 -22.76 7.47
N PRO A 264 13.85 -21.84 7.01
CA PRO A 264 14.83 -22.14 5.96
C PRO A 264 15.85 -23.20 6.38
N ASP A 265 16.13 -23.33 7.68
CA ASP A 265 17.11 -24.28 8.22
C ASP A 265 16.48 -25.63 8.61
N MET A 266 15.15 -25.73 8.61
CA MET A 266 14.39 -26.91 9.03
C MET A 266 13.25 -27.19 8.05
N MET A 267 13.61 -27.85 6.94
CA MET A 267 12.65 -28.36 5.95
C MET A 267 12.69 -29.89 5.92
N ASP A 268 11.52 -30.50 5.79
CA ASP A 268 11.37 -31.94 5.61
C ASP A 268 11.32 -32.29 4.11
N GLU A 269 11.88 -33.42 3.71
CA GLU A 269 11.64 -33.99 2.39
C GLU A 269 10.22 -34.57 2.35
N ILE A 270 9.30 -33.84 1.70
CA ILE A 270 7.88 -34.21 1.66
C ILE A 270 7.53 -35.07 0.44
N ALA A 271 8.37 -35.07 -0.60
CA ALA A 271 8.19 -35.90 -1.79
C ALA A 271 9.47 -36.06 -2.62
N VAL A 272 9.52 -37.14 -3.41
CA VAL A 272 10.43 -37.29 -4.56
C VAL A 272 9.57 -37.50 -5.79
N THR A 273 9.70 -36.64 -6.80
CA THR A 273 8.84 -36.61 -7.98
C THR A 273 9.64 -36.51 -9.28
N ALA A 274 9.08 -37.03 -10.37
CA ALA A 274 9.61 -36.83 -11.73
C ALA A 274 8.98 -35.60 -12.42
N GLU A 275 7.87 -35.08 -11.88
CA GLU A 275 7.23 -33.86 -12.38
C GLU A 275 7.84 -32.64 -11.69
N SER A 276 8.10 -31.56 -12.42
CA SER A 276 8.58 -30.30 -11.85
C SER A 276 7.44 -29.48 -11.20
N ALA A 277 6.59 -30.16 -10.43
CA ALA A 277 5.50 -29.58 -9.66
C ALA A 277 5.08 -30.48 -8.48
N TYR A 278 4.57 -29.87 -7.41
CA TYR A 278 4.01 -30.55 -6.26
C TYR A 278 2.98 -29.66 -5.54
N THR A 279 1.91 -30.24 -5.00
CA THR A 279 0.89 -29.47 -4.25
C THR A 279 1.04 -29.71 -2.75
N VAL A 280 1.21 -28.63 -2.01
CA VAL A 280 1.16 -28.61 -0.55
C VAL A 280 -0.21 -28.10 -0.08
N SER A 281 -0.67 -28.54 1.07
CA SER A 281 -2.01 -28.21 1.63
C SER A 281 -1.91 -27.90 3.12
N ASN A 282 -3.02 -27.48 3.73
CA ASN A 282 -3.08 -27.04 5.13
C ASN A 282 -2.18 -25.83 5.40
N LEU A 283 -2.17 -24.90 4.46
CA LEU A 283 -1.41 -23.66 4.58
C LEU A 283 -2.23 -22.62 5.35
N THR A 284 -1.55 -21.81 6.17
CA THR A 284 -2.12 -20.64 6.84
C THR A 284 -1.39 -19.38 6.38
N ASN A 285 -2.13 -18.28 6.25
CA ASN A 285 -1.59 -16.94 6.00
C ASN A 285 -0.85 -16.35 7.20
N LEU A 286 -0.80 -17.02 8.35
CA LEU A 286 0.00 -16.59 9.51
C LEU A 286 1.43 -17.13 9.49
N SER A 287 1.76 -18.03 8.55
CA SER A 287 3.09 -18.59 8.38
C SER A 287 3.72 -18.20 7.05
N GLU A 288 5.02 -17.90 7.10
CA GLU A 288 5.87 -17.97 5.91
C GLU A 288 6.35 -19.41 5.74
N TYR A 289 6.26 -19.90 4.50
CA TYR A 289 6.72 -21.24 4.13
C TYR A 289 7.99 -21.14 3.33
N PHE A 290 8.91 -22.05 3.60
CA PHE A 290 10.18 -22.21 2.92
C PHE A 290 10.16 -23.52 2.16
N TRP A 291 10.70 -23.52 0.95
CA TRP A 291 10.76 -24.70 0.12
C TRP A 291 11.98 -24.68 -0.78
N ARG A 292 12.45 -25.86 -1.14
CA ARG A 292 13.64 -26.06 -1.96
C ARG A 292 13.47 -27.32 -2.78
N ILE A 293 14.09 -27.35 -3.94
CA ILE A 293 14.12 -28.54 -4.78
C ILE A 293 15.55 -29.01 -4.94
N ASP A 294 15.84 -30.21 -4.43
CA ASP A 294 17.14 -30.84 -4.63
C ASP A 294 17.07 -31.77 -5.86
N GLU A 295 17.98 -31.58 -6.80
CA GLU A 295 17.93 -32.20 -8.13
C GLU A 295 18.80 -33.46 -8.19
N GLU A 296 18.17 -34.63 -8.39
CA GLU A 296 18.87 -35.90 -8.60
C GLU A 296 19.17 -36.08 -10.09
N VAL A 297 20.43 -36.30 -10.47
CA VAL A 297 20.83 -36.64 -11.84
C VAL A 297 20.94 -38.15 -12.04
N ALA A 298 21.10 -38.60 -13.28
CA ALA A 298 21.01 -40.02 -13.66
C ALA A 298 21.99 -40.98 -12.93
N ASP A 299 23.09 -40.48 -12.35
CA ASP A 299 24.04 -41.27 -11.59
C ASP A 299 23.71 -41.38 -10.08
N GLY A 300 22.61 -40.76 -9.65
CA GLY A 300 22.14 -40.73 -8.26
C GLY A 300 22.73 -39.59 -7.43
N THR A 301 23.56 -38.71 -8.00
CA THR A 301 24.04 -37.51 -7.30
C THR A 301 22.88 -36.52 -7.15
N VAL A 302 22.70 -36.03 -5.92
CA VAL A 302 21.70 -35.01 -5.59
C VAL A 302 22.39 -33.66 -5.42
N TYR A 303 21.94 -32.64 -6.17
CA TYR A 303 22.40 -31.27 -6.05
C TYR A 303 21.37 -30.46 -5.27
N GLU A 304 21.78 -29.93 -4.12
CA GLU A 304 20.93 -29.08 -3.28
C GLU A 304 20.50 -27.81 -4.03
N GLY A 305 19.22 -27.46 -3.95
CA GLY A 305 18.64 -26.30 -4.61
C GLY A 305 18.80 -24.98 -3.84
N GLU A 306 18.29 -23.89 -4.40
CA GLU A 306 18.12 -22.62 -3.67
C GLU A 306 16.86 -22.68 -2.80
N THR A 307 16.90 -22.08 -1.61
CA THR A 307 15.73 -21.99 -0.74
C THR A 307 14.85 -20.82 -1.17
N TRP A 308 13.61 -21.12 -1.47
CA TRP A 308 12.56 -20.16 -1.80
C TRP A 308 11.57 -20.03 -0.65
N SER A 309 10.75 -18.98 -0.67
CA SER A 309 9.73 -18.75 0.35
C SER A 309 8.50 -18.09 -0.24
N PHE A 310 7.36 -18.27 0.42
CA PHE A 310 6.11 -17.60 0.10
C PHE A 310 5.19 -17.54 1.32
N ARG A 311 4.20 -16.66 1.28
CA ARG A 311 3.13 -16.58 2.29
C ARG A 311 1.77 -16.58 1.59
N PRO A 312 0.81 -17.43 2.01
CA PRO A 312 -0.57 -17.37 1.53
C PRO A 312 -1.17 -15.98 1.69
N ARG A 313 -1.81 -15.46 0.64
CA ARG A 313 -2.61 -14.23 0.76
C ARG A 313 -3.85 -14.46 1.62
N HIS A 314 -4.35 -13.38 2.21
CA HIS A 314 -5.60 -13.35 2.94
C HIS A 314 -6.19 -11.94 2.88
N LEU A 315 -7.51 -11.81 2.90
CA LEU A 315 -8.14 -10.48 2.86
C LEU A 315 -7.65 -9.63 4.04
N ALA A 316 -7.38 -8.37 3.80
CA ALA A 316 -6.92 -7.40 4.80
C ALA A 316 -7.89 -7.32 5.99
N PHE A 317 -9.19 -7.43 5.70
CA PHE A 317 -10.32 -7.58 6.62
C PHE A 317 -11.52 -8.09 5.81
N PRO A 318 -12.59 -8.65 6.42
CA PRO A 318 -13.66 -9.32 5.70
C PRO A 318 -14.36 -8.49 4.61
N GLY A 319 -14.38 -7.16 4.75
CA GLY A 319 -14.95 -6.21 3.78
C GLY A 319 -13.95 -5.57 2.81
N ALA A 320 -12.69 -6.02 2.80
CA ALA A 320 -11.66 -5.47 1.92
C ALA A 320 -11.92 -5.92 0.47
N GLU A 321 -12.10 -4.97 -0.43
CA GLU A 321 -12.41 -5.23 -1.84
C GLU A 321 -11.39 -4.53 -2.76
N GLY A 322 -11.45 -4.83 -4.06
CA GLY A 322 -10.55 -4.23 -5.05
C GLY A 322 -9.14 -4.82 -5.01
N TYR A 323 -8.17 -4.13 -5.62
CA TYR A 323 -6.83 -4.65 -5.82
C TYR A 323 -5.87 -4.46 -4.64
N GLY A 324 -6.19 -3.58 -3.69
CA GLY A 324 -5.48 -3.48 -2.40
C GLY A 324 -5.98 -4.46 -1.33
N ARG A 325 -6.97 -5.31 -1.63
CA ARG A 325 -7.67 -6.14 -0.64
C ARG A 325 -6.81 -7.16 0.11
N TYR A 326 -5.64 -7.50 -0.42
CA TYR A 326 -4.71 -8.46 0.20
C TYR A 326 -3.55 -7.79 0.94
N ALA A 327 -3.64 -6.48 1.24
CA ALA A 327 -2.69 -5.83 2.13
C ALA A 327 -2.56 -6.65 3.43
N ILE A 328 -1.33 -7.02 3.80
CA ILE A 328 -1.11 -7.83 5.00
C ILE A 328 -1.33 -7.00 6.27
N GLY A 329 -0.96 -5.72 6.25
CA GLY A 329 -1.00 -4.86 7.43
C GLY A 329 -0.16 -5.43 8.58
N GLY A 330 -0.53 -5.09 9.80
CA GLY A 330 0.16 -5.48 11.04
C GLY A 330 -0.07 -6.92 11.50
N ARG A 331 -0.69 -7.79 10.69
CA ARG A 331 -1.08 -9.15 11.08
C ARG A 331 0.10 -9.99 11.56
N GLY A 332 -0.04 -10.61 12.74
CA GLY A 332 1.02 -11.38 13.38
C GLY A 332 2.13 -10.52 14.00
N GLY A 333 1.97 -9.19 13.98
CA GLY A 333 2.96 -8.22 14.42
C GLY A 333 2.80 -7.78 15.87
N ALA A 334 3.53 -6.72 16.22
CA ALA A 334 3.42 -6.05 17.51
C ALA A 334 2.24 -5.09 17.56
N VAL A 335 1.78 -4.75 18.76
CA VAL A 335 0.75 -3.73 18.98
C VAL A 335 1.40 -2.46 19.53
N TYR A 336 1.07 -1.32 18.94
CA TYR A 336 1.56 -0.02 19.37
C TYR A 336 0.40 0.89 19.75
N HIS A 337 0.40 1.35 21.00
CA HIS A 337 -0.63 2.21 21.55
C HIS A 337 -0.27 3.69 21.40
N VAL A 338 -1.14 4.44 20.76
CA VAL A 338 -1.14 5.91 20.81
C VAL A 338 -1.88 6.36 22.06
N THR A 339 -1.13 6.92 23.00
CA THR A 339 -1.62 7.42 24.31
C THR A 339 -1.48 8.93 24.46
N SER A 340 -0.76 9.60 23.55
CA SER A 340 -0.60 11.04 23.51
C SER A 340 -0.97 11.63 22.15
N LEU A 341 -1.55 12.83 22.18
CA LEU A 341 -1.90 13.62 21.00
C LEU A 341 -0.75 14.53 20.54
N ASP A 342 0.38 14.53 21.24
CA ASP A 342 1.54 15.35 20.92
C ASP A 342 2.21 14.92 19.60
N ASP A 343 2.83 15.89 18.92
CA ASP A 343 3.63 15.65 17.72
C ASP A 343 4.91 16.50 17.76
N ASP A 344 6.07 15.83 17.68
CA ASP A 344 7.38 16.45 17.57
C ASP A 344 8.16 15.74 16.44
N PRO A 345 8.42 16.40 15.31
CA PRO A 345 9.11 15.80 14.16
C PRO A 345 10.60 15.55 14.42
N ASP A 346 11.21 16.33 15.32
CA ASP A 346 12.64 16.26 15.62
C ASP A 346 12.91 15.20 16.70
N ASN A 347 12.04 15.14 17.71
CA ASN A 347 12.18 14.24 18.86
C ASN A 347 10.85 13.54 19.22
N PRO A 348 10.30 12.68 18.34
CA PRO A 348 9.05 12.00 18.64
C PRO A 348 9.19 11.13 19.88
N LEU A 349 8.21 11.20 20.79
CA LEU A 349 8.20 10.46 22.06
C LEU A 349 7.34 9.19 21.97
N PRO A 350 7.69 8.09 22.68
CA PRO A 350 6.84 6.92 22.80
C PRO A 350 5.41 7.28 23.26
N GLY A 351 4.42 6.59 22.72
CA GLY A 351 3.00 6.88 22.95
C GLY A 351 2.41 7.92 21.98
N THR A 352 3.23 8.62 21.18
CA THR A 352 2.73 9.50 20.10
C THR A 352 2.49 8.72 18.81
N PHE A 353 1.59 9.20 17.95
CA PHE A 353 1.37 8.62 16.63
C PHE A 353 2.63 8.65 15.75
N ARG A 354 3.36 9.78 15.73
CA ARG A 354 4.61 9.89 14.95
C ARG A 354 5.67 8.88 15.40
N TYR A 355 5.81 8.59 16.68
CA TYR A 355 6.75 7.58 17.15
C TYR A 355 6.37 6.18 16.64
N GLY A 356 5.09 5.81 16.71
CA GLY A 356 4.58 4.54 16.18
C GLY A 356 4.86 4.37 14.68
N ILE A 357 4.82 5.47 13.94
CA ILE A 357 5.09 5.48 12.50
C ILE A 357 6.59 5.47 12.17
N THR A 358 7.42 6.23 12.90
CA THR A 358 8.81 6.53 12.47
C THR A 358 9.91 5.85 13.29
N LYS A 359 9.58 5.29 14.46
CA LYS A 359 10.57 4.72 15.39
C LYS A 359 10.33 3.26 15.72
N VAL A 360 9.10 2.78 15.61
CA VAL A 360 8.79 1.34 15.72
C VAL A 360 9.02 0.71 14.35
N SER A 361 9.63 -0.48 14.31
CA SER A 361 9.97 -1.20 13.08
C SER A 361 9.32 -2.59 13.07
N GLY A 362 9.17 -3.14 11.87
CA GLY A 362 8.56 -4.45 11.64
C GLY A 362 7.03 -4.42 11.62
N PRO A 363 6.39 -5.58 11.38
CA PRO A 363 4.93 -5.69 11.33
C PRO A 363 4.29 -5.19 12.62
N ARG A 364 3.30 -4.30 12.49
CA ARG A 364 2.64 -3.72 13.66
C ARG A 364 1.25 -3.17 13.40
N THR A 365 0.40 -3.26 14.43
CA THR A 365 -0.92 -2.65 14.47
C THR A 365 -0.90 -1.46 15.43
N ILE A 366 -1.28 -0.29 14.94
CA ILE A 366 -1.38 0.95 15.71
C ILE A 366 -2.84 1.11 16.17
N VAL A 367 -3.02 1.10 17.49
CA VAL A 367 -4.29 1.33 18.18
C VAL A 367 -4.26 2.65 18.96
N PHE A 368 -5.42 3.18 19.32
CA PHE A 368 -5.55 4.50 19.96
C PHE A 368 -6.26 4.40 21.30
N ASP A 369 -5.55 4.80 22.36
CA ASP A 369 -6.09 4.87 23.72
C ASP A 369 -6.68 6.25 24.04
N VAL A 370 -6.52 7.21 23.12
CA VAL A 370 -6.90 8.60 23.27
C VAL A 370 -7.64 9.12 22.02
N SER A 371 -8.55 10.06 22.21
CA SER A 371 -9.29 10.76 21.14
C SER A 371 -8.97 12.25 21.08
N GLY A 372 -9.16 12.86 19.91
CA GLY A 372 -8.99 14.30 19.71
C GLY A 372 -8.10 14.66 18.52
N TYR A 373 -7.56 15.87 18.54
CA TYR A 373 -6.71 16.39 17.48
C TYR A 373 -5.25 16.02 17.68
N ILE A 374 -4.64 15.41 16.66
CA ILE A 374 -3.18 15.34 16.53
C ILE A 374 -2.76 16.40 15.52
N GLU A 375 -2.10 17.45 16.00
CA GLU A 375 -1.60 18.53 15.15
C GLU A 375 -0.22 18.18 14.62
N LEU A 376 -0.17 17.58 13.44
CA LEU A 376 1.08 17.22 12.78
C LEU A 376 1.88 18.49 12.44
N LYS A 377 3.09 18.57 12.98
CA LYS A 377 4.03 19.68 12.76
C LYS A 377 4.86 19.53 11.49
N GLY A 378 4.68 18.42 10.77
CA GLY A 378 5.29 18.16 9.46
C GLY A 378 4.71 16.89 8.83
N ARG A 379 4.92 16.74 7.51
CA ARG A 379 4.47 15.57 6.74
C ARG A 379 4.90 14.28 7.45
N LEU A 380 3.98 13.32 7.53
CA LEU A 380 4.22 12.01 8.15
C LEU A 380 3.97 10.93 7.10
N ILE A 381 4.95 10.05 6.89
CA ILE A 381 4.85 8.94 5.95
C ILE A 381 5.22 7.66 6.71
N CYS A 382 4.36 6.65 6.61
CA CYS A 382 4.69 5.28 7.00
C CYS A 382 5.38 4.59 5.83
N SER A 383 6.71 4.56 5.85
CA SER A 383 7.52 3.93 4.78
C SER A 383 7.64 2.41 4.96
N ASP A 384 7.49 1.91 6.19
CA ASP A 384 7.55 0.49 6.50
C ASP A 384 6.36 -0.26 5.89
N LYS A 385 6.62 -1.51 5.49
CA LYS A 385 5.58 -2.47 5.11
C LYS A 385 4.91 -3.08 6.35
N TYR A 386 3.76 -3.70 6.13
CA TYR A 386 3.07 -4.53 7.13
C TYR A 386 2.59 -3.71 8.34
N VAL A 387 1.92 -2.58 8.10
CA VAL A 387 1.42 -1.70 9.16
C VAL A 387 -0.08 -1.52 9.04
N THR A 388 -0.81 -1.78 10.12
CA THR A 388 -2.23 -1.45 10.27
C THR A 388 -2.40 -0.22 11.14
N ILE A 389 -3.22 0.74 10.72
CA ILE A 389 -3.69 1.86 11.55
C ILE A 389 -5.19 1.67 11.77
N ALA A 390 -5.57 1.40 13.02
CA ALA A 390 -6.93 1.05 13.42
C ALA A 390 -7.62 2.23 14.13
N GLY A 391 -8.03 3.25 13.38
CA GLY A 391 -8.67 4.46 13.93
C GLY A 391 -9.98 4.21 14.69
N GLN A 392 -10.65 3.08 14.43
CA GLN A 392 -11.88 2.68 15.11
C GLN A 392 -11.69 2.30 16.59
N THR A 393 -10.44 2.09 17.04
CA THR A 393 -10.13 1.77 18.45
C THR A 393 -10.20 2.99 19.36
N ALA A 394 -10.02 4.19 18.81
CA ALA A 394 -10.02 5.43 19.58
C ALA A 394 -11.34 5.63 20.34
N PRO A 395 -11.32 6.18 21.57
CA PRO A 395 -12.54 6.51 22.29
C PRO A 395 -13.28 7.71 21.67
N GLY A 396 -14.47 8.03 22.19
CA GLY A 396 -15.19 9.27 21.89
C GLY A 396 -15.49 9.45 20.39
N LYS A 397 -15.08 10.59 19.82
CA LYS A 397 -15.23 10.90 18.38
C LYS A 397 -14.01 10.49 17.53
N GLY A 398 -13.08 9.74 18.11
CA GLY A 398 -11.87 9.26 17.45
C GLY A 398 -10.78 10.32 17.27
N ILE A 399 -9.87 10.06 16.33
CA ILE A 399 -8.73 10.92 16.01
C ILE A 399 -8.99 11.76 14.75
N ILE A 400 -8.60 13.02 14.81
CA ILE A 400 -8.52 13.91 13.65
C ILE A 400 -7.10 14.47 13.51
N LEU A 401 -6.45 14.19 12.39
CA LEU A 401 -5.17 14.79 12.03
C LEU A 401 -5.40 16.20 11.47
N ARG A 402 -4.47 17.11 11.72
CA ARG A 402 -4.45 18.44 11.08
C ARG A 402 -3.04 18.96 10.87
N GLY A 403 -2.91 20.06 10.13
CA GLY A 403 -1.65 20.79 9.94
C GLY A 403 -0.76 20.23 8.83
N ALA A 404 -0.62 18.91 8.71
CA ALA A 404 0.21 18.27 7.69
C ALA A 404 -0.39 16.96 7.15
N PRO A 405 0.02 16.51 5.94
CA PRO A 405 -0.49 15.28 5.33
C PRO A 405 0.06 14.02 5.98
N PHE A 406 -0.68 12.92 5.79
CA PHE A 406 -0.27 11.57 6.16
C PHE A 406 -0.24 10.65 4.93
N GLY A 407 0.82 9.86 4.77
CA GLY A 407 0.96 8.88 3.69
C GLY A 407 1.22 7.47 4.20
N MET A 408 0.64 6.48 3.54
CA MET A 408 0.86 5.05 3.78
C MET A 408 1.54 4.40 2.57
N ASN A 409 2.49 3.50 2.79
CA ASN A 409 3.18 2.78 1.72
C ASN A 409 2.66 1.33 1.56
N SER A 410 3.41 0.47 0.87
CA SER A 410 3.05 -0.93 0.57
C SER A 410 2.65 -1.76 1.77
N ASP A 411 1.73 -2.72 1.56
CA ASP A 411 1.19 -3.60 2.61
C ASP A 411 0.62 -2.87 3.83
N GLY A 412 0.21 -1.62 3.63
CA GLY A 412 -0.40 -0.77 4.63
C GLY A 412 -1.92 -0.84 4.63
N ILE A 413 -2.50 -0.92 5.82
CA ILE A 413 -3.95 -0.80 6.07
C ILE A 413 -4.18 0.46 6.88
N THR A 414 -5.01 1.39 6.41
CA THR A 414 -5.46 2.56 7.20
C THR A 414 -6.97 2.60 7.22
N ARG A 415 -7.56 2.53 8.43
CA ARG A 415 -9.03 2.54 8.60
C ARG A 415 -9.49 3.60 9.58
N PHE A 416 -10.64 4.21 9.32
CA PHE A 416 -11.35 5.09 10.26
C PHE A 416 -10.54 6.30 10.76
N MET A 417 -9.57 6.76 9.97
CA MET A 417 -8.78 7.95 10.26
C MET A 417 -9.42 9.18 9.61
N ARG A 418 -9.30 10.34 10.28
CA ARG A 418 -9.77 11.62 9.75
C ARG A 418 -8.60 12.58 9.59
N ILE A 419 -8.64 13.39 8.55
CA ILE A 419 -7.78 14.56 8.40
C ILE A 419 -8.60 15.79 8.03
N HIS A 420 -8.58 16.79 8.89
CA HIS A 420 -9.09 18.12 8.62
C HIS A 420 -7.85 19.01 8.60
N ARG A 421 -7.19 19.13 7.45
CA ARG A 421 -5.84 19.70 7.44
C ARG A 421 -5.85 21.19 7.76
N GLY A 422 -6.84 21.91 7.23
CA GLY A 422 -7.04 23.35 7.36
C GLY A 422 -6.11 24.19 6.51
N TYR A 423 -6.41 25.48 6.44
CA TYR A 423 -5.51 26.47 5.87
C TYR A 423 -4.23 26.54 6.71
N ALA A 424 -3.06 26.67 6.07
CA ALA A 424 -1.79 26.65 6.78
C ALA A 424 -1.68 27.86 7.73
N ALA A 425 -1.62 27.61 9.04
CA ALA A 425 -1.51 28.67 10.05
C ALA A 425 -0.09 29.29 10.16
N THR A 426 0.91 28.67 9.51
CA THR A 426 2.32 29.09 9.59
C THR A 426 2.79 29.64 8.25
N GLU A 427 3.50 30.77 8.26
CA GLU A 427 4.06 31.41 7.06
C GLU A 427 5.15 30.60 6.33
N ALA A 428 5.55 29.43 6.86
CA ALA A 428 6.55 28.57 6.25
C ALA A 428 6.06 28.01 4.90
N GLU A 429 6.79 28.31 3.82
CA GLU A 429 6.48 27.90 2.43
C GLU A 429 6.24 26.39 2.29
N GLN A 430 6.95 25.56 3.06
CA GLN A 430 6.81 24.10 3.07
C GLN A 430 5.43 23.59 3.51
N ASN A 431 4.61 24.46 4.11
CA ASN A 431 3.26 24.14 4.58
C ASN A 431 2.15 24.63 3.63
N LYS A 432 2.52 25.23 2.49
CA LYS A 432 1.57 25.66 1.45
C LYS A 432 1.41 24.57 0.39
N GLY A 433 0.19 24.40 -0.14
CA GLY A 433 -0.06 23.44 -1.23
C GLY A 433 0.14 21.98 -0.81
N LEU A 434 -0.38 21.62 0.37
CA LEU A 434 -0.28 20.25 0.87
C LEU A 434 -1.50 19.41 0.50
N ASP A 435 -1.28 18.09 0.44
CA ASP A 435 -2.33 17.09 0.29
C ASP A 435 -3.03 16.79 1.64
N GLY A 436 -3.98 15.86 1.61
CA GLY A 436 -4.54 15.21 2.80
C GLY A 436 -3.88 13.85 3.06
N PHE A 437 -4.53 12.78 2.60
CA PHE A 437 -4.03 11.41 2.67
C PHE A 437 -3.39 10.94 1.35
N GLY A 438 -2.61 9.87 1.40
CA GLY A 438 -2.12 9.26 0.17
C GLY A 438 -1.47 7.90 0.32
N ILE A 439 -1.39 7.21 -0.82
CA ILE A 439 -0.72 5.91 -1.01
C ILE A 439 0.30 6.03 -2.16
N ALA A 440 1.06 7.12 -2.18
CA ALA A 440 2.00 7.39 -3.28
C ALA A 440 3.12 6.32 -3.30
N GLY A 441 3.29 5.65 -4.45
CA GLY A 441 4.28 4.59 -4.62
C GLY A 441 3.94 3.25 -3.93
N GLY A 442 2.81 3.15 -3.24
CA GLY A 442 2.43 1.94 -2.51
C GLY A 442 1.98 0.78 -3.42
N ASP A 443 2.06 -0.42 -2.87
CA ASP A 443 1.70 -1.68 -3.52
C ASP A 443 1.07 -2.62 -2.49
N HIS A 444 -0.04 -3.28 -2.84
CA HIS A 444 -0.90 -4.02 -1.90
C HIS A 444 -1.29 -3.18 -0.68
N ALA A 445 -1.89 -2.01 -0.87
CA ALA A 445 -2.28 -1.12 0.23
C ALA A 445 -3.73 -0.67 0.13
N ILE A 446 -4.37 -0.47 1.28
CA ILE A 446 -5.79 -0.13 1.37
C ILE A 446 -6.05 1.00 2.37
N MET A 447 -6.82 1.99 1.92
CA MET A 447 -7.45 3.00 2.78
C MET A 447 -8.97 2.79 2.73
N ASP A 448 -9.56 2.53 3.90
CA ASP A 448 -10.99 2.23 4.07
C ASP A 448 -11.60 3.16 5.11
N HIS A 449 -12.84 3.63 4.87
CA HIS A 449 -13.58 4.45 5.82
C HIS A 449 -12.79 5.64 6.40
N CYS A 450 -12.03 6.37 5.57
CA CYS A 450 -11.36 7.59 6.03
C CYS A 450 -12.24 8.83 5.76
N SER A 451 -12.03 9.94 6.48
CA SER A 451 -12.59 11.25 6.12
C SER A 451 -11.49 12.27 5.89
N ILE A 452 -11.53 12.95 4.74
CA ILE A 452 -10.51 13.90 4.31
C ILE A 452 -11.17 15.23 3.97
N ALA A 453 -10.74 16.29 4.65
CA ALA A 453 -11.29 17.63 4.45
C ALA A 453 -10.26 18.75 4.58
N TRP A 454 -10.64 19.90 4.02
CA TRP A 454 -9.96 21.18 4.19
C TRP A 454 -8.50 21.15 3.73
N THR A 455 -8.22 20.44 2.64
CA THR A 455 -6.93 20.43 1.96
C THR A 455 -6.76 21.66 1.05
N THR A 456 -5.56 21.93 0.56
CA THR A 456 -5.23 23.11 -0.29
C THR A 456 -4.68 22.70 -1.64
N ASP A 457 -4.09 21.50 -1.75
CA ASP A 457 -3.83 20.84 -3.03
C ASP A 457 -4.89 19.75 -3.24
N GLU A 458 -4.55 18.47 -3.06
CA GLU A 458 -5.51 17.37 -3.23
C GLU A 458 -5.94 16.76 -1.88
N GLY A 459 -7.18 16.31 -1.79
CA GLY A 459 -7.64 15.47 -0.67
C GLY A 459 -6.86 14.17 -0.58
N PHE A 460 -6.80 13.43 -1.68
CA PHE A 460 -6.11 12.14 -1.77
C PHE A 460 -5.13 12.07 -2.95
N SER A 461 -3.97 11.46 -2.74
CA SER A 461 -2.97 11.21 -3.80
C SER A 461 -2.39 9.80 -3.78
N SER A 462 -2.40 9.11 -4.92
CA SER A 462 -1.81 7.76 -5.09
C SER A 462 -0.88 7.65 -6.30
N ARG A 463 -0.20 8.74 -6.67
CA ARG A 463 0.70 8.74 -7.82
C ARG A 463 1.78 7.65 -7.69
N GLY A 464 2.00 6.91 -8.77
CA GLY A 464 3.01 5.84 -8.84
C GLY A 464 2.64 4.57 -8.05
N ALA A 465 1.42 4.47 -7.53
CA ALA A 465 0.94 3.28 -6.84
C ALA A 465 0.69 2.11 -7.81
N LYS A 466 0.82 0.90 -7.31
CA LYS A 466 0.58 -0.32 -8.08
C LYS A 466 -0.81 -0.88 -7.77
N SER A 467 -0.91 -1.96 -7.00
CA SER A 467 -2.17 -2.58 -6.59
C SER A 467 -2.69 -1.94 -5.30
N ILE A 468 -3.70 -1.06 -5.39
CA ILE A 468 -4.22 -0.35 -4.21
C ILE A 468 -5.76 -0.28 -4.22
N THR A 469 -6.35 -0.05 -3.05
CA THR A 469 -7.78 0.27 -2.91
C THR A 469 -7.98 1.53 -2.07
N LEU A 470 -8.82 2.44 -2.55
CA LEU A 470 -9.49 3.47 -1.75
C LEU A 470 -11.00 3.17 -1.74
N GLN A 471 -11.52 2.78 -0.59
CA GLN A 471 -12.93 2.42 -0.45
C GLN A 471 -13.61 3.17 0.70
N ARG A 472 -14.93 3.40 0.54
CA ARG A 472 -15.83 3.95 1.56
C ARG A 472 -15.30 5.21 2.25
N THR A 473 -14.46 5.97 1.55
CA THR A 473 -13.79 7.16 2.06
C THR A 473 -14.57 8.41 1.66
N MET A 474 -14.66 9.36 2.57
CA MET A 474 -15.20 10.69 2.32
C MET A 474 -14.07 11.66 1.99
N ILE A 475 -14.19 12.38 0.88
CA ILE A 475 -13.33 13.52 0.54
C ILE A 475 -14.24 14.72 0.33
N SER A 476 -14.08 15.76 1.14
CA SER A 476 -14.99 16.90 1.07
C SER A 476 -14.37 18.23 1.43
N GLU A 477 -14.93 19.32 0.88
CA GLU A 477 -14.54 20.68 1.24
C GLU A 477 -13.01 20.92 1.12
N ALA A 478 -12.39 20.42 0.05
CA ALA A 478 -11.05 20.88 -0.33
C ALA A 478 -11.11 22.40 -0.55
N LEU A 479 -10.26 23.15 0.13
CA LEU A 479 -10.32 24.61 0.21
C LEU A 479 -10.08 25.22 -1.17
N ASN A 480 -11.03 26.01 -1.64
CA ASN A 480 -11.10 26.38 -3.04
C ASN A 480 -10.09 27.48 -3.42
N SER A 481 -10.21 28.67 -2.85
CA SER A 481 -9.29 29.78 -3.10
C SER A 481 -8.35 30.01 -1.91
N ALA A 482 -7.46 29.05 -1.69
CA ALA A 482 -6.64 28.93 -0.49
C ALA A 482 -5.14 29.16 -0.73
N ASP A 483 -4.79 30.07 -1.64
CA ASP A 483 -3.42 30.57 -1.87
C ASP A 483 -2.37 29.48 -2.15
N HIS A 484 -2.74 28.49 -2.99
CA HIS A 484 -1.84 27.44 -3.42
C HIS A 484 -0.55 28.02 -4.03
N PRO A 485 0.66 27.58 -3.60
CA PRO A 485 1.93 28.27 -3.90
C PRO A 485 2.31 28.26 -5.38
N ASN A 486 1.86 27.24 -6.13
CA ASN A 486 2.14 27.11 -7.57
C ASN A 486 1.18 27.91 -8.47
N TYR A 487 0.20 28.63 -7.91
CA TYR A 487 -0.81 29.36 -8.69
C TYR A 487 -0.96 30.80 -8.22
N SER A 488 -1.45 31.66 -9.12
CA SER A 488 -1.74 33.06 -8.78
C SER A 488 -2.78 33.15 -7.67
N PRO A 489 -2.66 34.12 -6.73
CA PRO A 489 -3.66 34.35 -5.68
C PRO A 489 -5.07 34.45 -6.26
N GLY A 490 -6.04 33.84 -5.56
CA GLY A 490 -7.43 33.79 -6.03
C GLY A 490 -7.77 32.59 -6.92
N THR A 491 -6.78 31.81 -7.38
CA THR A 491 -7.02 30.63 -8.22
C THR A 491 -7.76 29.55 -7.43
N CYS A 492 -8.87 29.06 -8.00
CA CYS A 492 -9.66 27.96 -7.46
C CYS A 492 -8.92 26.63 -7.67
N HIS A 493 -8.56 25.95 -6.58
CA HIS A 493 -7.75 24.72 -6.55
C HIS A 493 -8.23 23.75 -5.45
N GLY A 494 -9.51 23.79 -5.07
CA GLY A 494 -10.07 22.85 -4.09
C GLY A 494 -10.31 21.47 -4.70
N TYR A 495 -9.27 20.65 -4.82
CA TYR A 495 -9.30 19.40 -5.57
C TYR A 495 -9.47 18.16 -4.70
N ALA A 496 -10.30 17.22 -5.13
CA ALA A 496 -10.59 16.02 -4.34
C ALA A 496 -9.45 15.00 -4.40
N ALA A 497 -9.04 14.54 -5.59
CA ALA A 497 -8.02 13.51 -5.69
C ALA A 497 -7.24 13.52 -7.01
N THR A 498 -5.95 13.18 -6.90
CA THR A 498 -5.15 12.71 -8.03
C THR A 498 -4.79 11.24 -7.80
N ILE A 499 -5.39 10.37 -8.60
CA ILE A 499 -5.26 8.92 -8.47
C ILE A 499 -4.23 8.39 -9.48
N GLY A 500 -3.19 7.76 -8.96
CA GLY A 500 -2.42 6.75 -9.70
C GLY A 500 -2.94 5.36 -9.35
N GLY A 501 -2.22 4.33 -9.78
CA GLY A 501 -2.72 2.96 -9.71
C GLY A 501 -2.43 2.21 -10.99
N GLY A 502 -2.07 0.95 -10.82
CA GLY A 502 -1.73 0.04 -11.91
C GLY A 502 -0.46 0.34 -12.69
N GLN A 503 0.43 1.16 -12.12
CA GLN A 503 1.81 1.19 -12.60
C GLN A 503 2.45 -0.20 -12.44
N GLY A 504 3.30 -0.60 -13.38
CA GLY A 504 4.03 -1.87 -13.28
C GLY A 504 3.14 -3.11 -13.24
N SER A 505 1.98 -3.06 -13.93
CA SER A 505 1.02 -4.16 -14.10
C SER A 505 0.06 -4.44 -12.94
N GLY A 506 -0.04 -3.55 -11.94
CA GLY A 506 -1.12 -3.61 -10.92
C GLY A 506 -2.45 -3.03 -11.42
N VAL A 507 -3.40 -2.75 -10.51
CA VAL A 507 -4.59 -1.92 -10.78
C VAL A 507 -4.94 -1.09 -9.53
N GLY A 508 -5.36 0.18 -9.70
CA GLY A 508 -5.90 1.00 -8.61
C GLY A 508 -7.43 0.94 -8.55
N SER A 509 -8.00 0.50 -7.43
CA SER A 509 -9.46 0.47 -7.18
C SER A 509 -9.93 1.68 -6.37
N PHE A 510 -10.93 2.38 -6.88
CA PHE A 510 -11.53 3.56 -6.25
C PHE A 510 -13.05 3.39 -6.25
N HIS A 511 -13.62 2.97 -5.12
CA HIS A 511 -15.04 2.64 -5.09
C HIS A 511 -15.79 2.97 -3.80
N HIS A 512 -17.09 3.19 -3.95
CA HIS A 512 -17.99 3.48 -2.84
C HIS A 512 -17.57 4.71 -2.01
N ASN A 513 -16.81 5.63 -2.61
CA ASN A 513 -16.37 6.86 -1.96
C ASN A 513 -17.40 7.98 -2.13
N LEU A 514 -17.42 8.93 -1.20
CA LEU A 514 -18.17 10.19 -1.31
C LEU A 514 -17.23 11.35 -1.55
N LEU A 515 -17.37 12.03 -2.69
CA LEU A 515 -16.60 13.21 -3.05
C LEU A 515 -17.54 14.40 -3.15
N ALA A 516 -17.56 15.26 -2.14
CA ALA A 516 -18.57 16.30 -2.04
C ALA A 516 -17.94 17.67 -1.86
N HIS A 517 -18.53 18.72 -2.45
CA HIS A 517 -18.12 20.08 -2.16
C HIS A 517 -16.64 20.38 -2.52
N CYS A 518 -16.16 19.83 -3.64
CA CYS A 518 -14.82 20.10 -4.18
C CYS A 518 -14.93 20.84 -5.52
N GLU A 519 -14.05 21.79 -5.80
CA GLU A 519 -14.03 22.54 -7.07
C GLU A 519 -13.83 21.63 -8.29
N GLY A 520 -13.02 20.58 -8.12
CA GLY A 520 -12.52 19.83 -9.24
C GLY A 520 -11.78 18.56 -8.87
N ARG A 521 -11.27 17.88 -9.91
CA ARG A 521 -10.54 16.63 -9.80
C ARG A 521 -11.24 15.69 -8.83
N ASN A 522 -12.54 15.45 -9.07
CA ASN A 522 -13.21 14.38 -8.33
C ASN A 522 -12.38 13.11 -8.52
N TRP A 523 -11.95 12.86 -9.76
CA TRP A 523 -10.77 12.04 -10.02
C TRP A 523 -9.88 12.70 -11.07
N SER A 524 -8.62 12.95 -10.75
CA SER A 524 -7.58 13.21 -11.76
C SER A 524 -6.77 11.93 -11.97
N ILE A 525 -6.90 11.32 -13.15
CA ILE A 525 -6.31 10.03 -13.48
C ILE A 525 -4.88 10.25 -13.97
N SER A 526 -3.93 9.62 -13.27
CA SER A 526 -2.49 9.73 -13.50
C SER A 526 -1.90 8.36 -13.85
N GLY A 527 -2.16 7.88 -15.08
CA GLY A 527 -1.64 6.59 -15.57
C GLY A 527 -0.12 6.51 -15.69
N GLY A 528 0.54 7.64 -15.97
CA GLY A 528 1.99 7.69 -16.11
C GLY A 528 2.49 7.02 -17.39
N LEU A 529 3.81 6.79 -17.44
CA LEU A 529 4.48 6.14 -18.57
C LEU A 529 5.39 5.02 -18.07
N THR A 530 5.48 3.96 -18.85
CA THR A 530 6.52 2.94 -18.74
C THR A 530 7.90 3.54 -18.99
N GLY A 531 8.98 2.86 -18.62
CA GLY A 531 10.34 3.29 -18.95
C GLY A 531 10.61 3.34 -20.45
N SER A 532 9.87 2.59 -21.26
CA SER A 532 9.87 2.68 -22.74
C SER A 532 9.13 3.89 -23.32
N GLY A 533 8.43 4.66 -22.47
CA GLY A 533 7.64 5.82 -22.88
C GLY A 533 6.23 5.48 -23.39
N ALA A 534 5.77 4.23 -23.28
CA ALA A 534 4.37 3.87 -23.51
C ALA A 534 3.48 4.28 -22.33
N TYR A 535 2.22 4.64 -22.59
CA TYR A 535 1.22 4.88 -21.54
C TYR A 535 1.08 3.65 -20.64
N ASP A 536 1.02 3.90 -19.32
CA ASP A 536 0.88 2.87 -18.29
C ASP A 536 -0.41 3.10 -17.48
N GLY A 537 -0.63 2.25 -16.49
CA GLY A 537 -1.66 2.43 -15.47
C GLY A 537 -2.99 1.77 -15.82
N ALA A 538 -3.64 1.25 -14.79
CA ALA A 538 -4.94 0.61 -14.85
C ALA A 538 -5.79 1.09 -13.66
N HIS A 539 -6.96 1.65 -13.94
CA HIS A 539 -7.81 2.28 -12.91
C HIS A 539 -9.23 1.72 -12.94
N ASP A 540 -9.69 1.21 -11.80
CA ASP A 540 -11.06 0.75 -11.59
C ASP A 540 -11.83 1.76 -10.74
N ILE A 541 -12.73 2.51 -11.35
CA ILE A 541 -13.44 3.62 -10.72
C ILE A 541 -14.94 3.35 -10.79
N PHE A 542 -15.52 2.87 -9.70
CA PHE A 542 -16.92 2.45 -9.72
C PHE A 542 -17.70 2.77 -8.44
N ASN A 543 -19.02 2.91 -8.58
CA ASN A 543 -19.93 3.16 -7.46
C ASN A 543 -19.55 4.32 -6.53
N ASN A 544 -18.81 5.32 -7.02
CA ASN A 544 -18.54 6.53 -6.25
C ASN A 544 -19.71 7.51 -6.37
N VAL A 545 -19.94 8.28 -5.31
CA VAL A 545 -20.91 9.37 -5.25
C VAL A 545 -20.19 10.69 -5.28
N VAL A 546 -20.57 11.57 -6.20
CA VAL A 546 -19.97 12.90 -6.34
C VAL A 546 -21.05 13.97 -6.22
N TYR A 547 -20.85 14.96 -5.34
CA TYR A 547 -21.81 16.02 -5.08
C TYR A 547 -21.22 17.43 -5.17
N ASN A 548 -21.97 18.34 -5.79
CA ASN A 548 -21.71 19.78 -5.77
C ASN A 548 -20.29 20.17 -6.22
N TRP A 549 -19.76 19.52 -7.26
CA TRP A 549 -18.46 19.89 -7.80
C TRP A 549 -18.48 21.24 -8.51
N GLY A 550 -17.34 21.85 -8.79
CA GLY A 550 -17.21 23.15 -9.47
C GLY A 550 -17.01 23.05 -10.99
N GLY A 551 -15.89 23.61 -11.47
CA GLY A 551 -15.54 23.70 -12.90
C GLY A 551 -14.88 22.46 -13.50
N ARG A 552 -14.64 21.40 -12.71
CA ARG A 552 -13.92 20.20 -13.14
C ARG A 552 -14.50 18.96 -12.45
N ALA A 553 -14.43 17.80 -13.11
CA ALA A 553 -14.96 16.52 -12.60
C ALA A 553 -13.88 15.42 -12.68
N THR A 554 -14.14 14.30 -13.37
CA THR A 554 -13.10 13.30 -13.70
C THR A 554 -12.37 13.66 -14.99
N ASP A 555 -11.05 13.67 -14.96
CA ASP A 555 -10.19 13.88 -16.14
C ASP A 555 -8.81 13.25 -16.01
N GLY A 556 -8.00 13.38 -17.06
CA GLY A 556 -6.71 12.69 -17.19
C GLY A 556 -6.82 11.45 -18.09
N GLY A 557 -5.80 10.59 -18.04
CA GLY A 557 -5.72 9.42 -18.89
C GLY A 557 -4.84 8.31 -18.29
N SER A 558 -5.18 7.07 -18.63
CA SER A 558 -4.48 5.85 -18.27
C SER A 558 -4.53 4.87 -19.42
N HIS A 559 -3.62 3.90 -19.45
CA HIS A 559 -3.67 2.84 -20.46
C HIS A 559 -5.05 2.17 -20.49
N GLU A 560 -5.56 1.80 -19.31
CA GLU A 560 -6.84 1.13 -19.13
C GLU A 560 -7.65 1.77 -17.99
N ILE A 561 -8.93 2.05 -18.24
CA ILE A 561 -9.85 2.64 -17.24
C ILE A 561 -11.19 1.92 -17.30
N ASN A 562 -11.67 1.41 -16.18
CA ASN A 562 -13.07 1.08 -15.96
C ASN A 562 -13.72 2.25 -15.21
N PHE A 563 -14.78 2.85 -15.77
CA PHE A 563 -15.56 3.92 -15.14
C PHE A 563 -17.04 3.52 -15.10
N VAL A 564 -17.47 2.90 -13.98
CA VAL A 564 -18.70 2.11 -13.93
C VAL A 564 -19.64 2.52 -12.80
N ASN A 565 -20.93 2.71 -13.09
CA ASN A 565 -21.99 2.90 -12.09
C ASN A 565 -21.72 4.00 -11.04
N ASN A 566 -21.02 5.08 -11.41
CA ASN A 566 -20.81 6.23 -10.53
C ASN A 566 -22.02 7.17 -10.57
N TYR A 567 -22.35 7.80 -9.44
CA TYR A 567 -23.48 8.74 -9.30
C TYR A 567 -22.99 10.18 -9.08
N TYR A 568 -23.18 11.03 -10.07
CA TYR A 568 -22.79 12.45 -10.03
C TYR A 568 -24.02 13.35 -9.89
N ARG A 569 -24.18 13.95 -8.73
CA ARG A 569 -25.29 14.84 -8.38
C ARG A 569 -24.85 16.31 -8.44
N LYS A 570 -25.42 17.06 -9.37
CA LYS A 570 -25.13 18.50 -9.48
C LYS A 570 -25.61 19.24 -8.24
N GLY A 571 -24.79 20.17 -7.77
CA GLY A 571 -25.14 21.10 -6.70
C GLY A 571 -25.09 22.55 -7.18
N ALA A 572 -25.21 23.48 -6.24
CA ALA A 572 -25.27 24.91 -6.52
C ALA A 572 -23.99 25.50 -7.11
N ALA A 573 -22.82 24.88 -6.91
CA ALA A 573 -21.54 25.29 -7.48
C ALA A 573 -21.27 24.70 -8.87
N THR A 574 -22.07 23.73 -9.32
CA THR A 574 -21.72 22.91 -10.48
C THR A 574 -21.87 23.61 -11.81
N THR A 575 -20.75 23.68 -12.52
CA THR A 575 -20.67 24.29 -13.86
C THR A 575 -20.15 23.31 -14.92
N GLN A 576 -19.34 22.32 -14.54
CA GLN A 576 -18.91 21.25 -15.44
C GLN A 576 -20.01 20.20 -15.62
N ASN A 577 -20.32 19.85 -16.87
CA ASN A 577 -21.34 18.87 -17.19
C ASN A 577 -20.75 17.49 -17.55
N PHE A 578 -19.53 17.41 -18.06
CA PHE A 578 -18.88 16.13 -18.30
C PHE A 578 -18.47 15.48 -16.97
N LEU A 579 -18.91 14.24 -16.74
CA LEU A 579 -18.48 13.39 -15.65
C LEU A 579 -17.05 12.92 -15.88
N MET A 580 -16.74 12.46 -17.10
CA MET A 580 -15.42 11.99 -17.51
C MET A 580 -14.96 12.72 -18.78
N ARG A 581 -13.74 13.25 -18.73
CA ARG A 581 -13.03 13.79 -19.89
C ARG A 581 -11.71 13.03 -20.04
N LEU A 582 -11.68 12.05 -20.95
CA LEU A 582 -10.46 11.30 -21.23
C LEU A 582 -9.47 12.21 -21.97
N GLN A 583 -8.41 12.64 -21.29
CA GLN A 583 -7.44 13.59 -21.83
C GLN A 583 -6.24 12.84 -22.41
N LEU A 584 -6.13 12.87 -23.74
CA LEU A 584 -5.11 12.18 -24.52
C LEU A 584 -4.00 13.19 -24.88
N GLU A 585 -2.94 13.20 -24.06
CA GLU A 585 -2.04 14.34 -23.99
C GLU A 585 -0.98 14.41 -25.10
N GLY A 586 -0.69 13.30 -25.78
CA GLY A 586 0.38 13.22 -26.79
C GLY A 586 1.78 12.97 -26.22
N THR A 587 1.88 12.53 -24.96
CA THR A 587 3.14 12.43 -24.21
C THR A 587 3.78 11.03 -24.26
N GLY A 588 3.03 10.00 -24.66
CA GLY A 588 3.48 8.61 -24.71
C GLY A 588 3.04 7.84 -25.96
N THR A 589 3.58 6.64 -26.13
CA THR A 589 3.15 5.66 -27.14
C THR A 589 2.10 4.70 -26.58
N GLY A 590 1.49 3.88 -27.43
CA GLY A 590 0.43 2.96 -27.00
C GLY A 590 -0.94 3.63 -26.90
N THR A 591 -1.84 3.05 -26.11
CA THR A 591 -3.24 3.46 -26.02
C THR A 591 -3.57 4.03 -24.65
N GLN A 592 -4.56 4.91 -24.62
CA GLN A 592 -5.31 5.26 -23.41
C GLN A 592 -6.80 5.12 -23.75
N SER A 593 -7.49 4.23 -23.03
CA SER A 593 -8.86 3.85 -23.34
C SER A 593 -9.67 3.67 -22.06
N ALA A 594 -10.99 3.86 -22.18
CA ALA A 594 -11.92 3.74 -21.06
C ALA A 594 -13.15 2.89 -21.41
N TYR A 595 -13.55 2.01 -20.50
CA TYR A 595 -14.87 1.40 -20.47
C TYR A 595 -15.79 2.28 -19.61
N VAL A 596 -16.86 2.81 -20.21
CA VAL A 596 -17.80 3.74 -19.55
C VAL A 596 -19.19 3.11 -19.55
N SER A 597 -19.73 2.79 -18.37
CA SER A 597 -21.01 2.07 -18.27
C SER A 597 -21.79 2.35 -16.98
N GLY A 598 -23.10 2.57 -17.10
CA GLY A 598 -24.05 2.83 -16.04
C GLY A 598 -23.82 4.08 -15.17
N ASN A 599 -23.02 5.06 -15.59
CA ASN A 599 -22.80 6.28 -14.81
C ASN A 599 -23.96 7.27 -14.99
N ILE A 600 -24.41 7.88 -13.89
CA ILE A 600 -25.56 8.78 -13.88
C ILE A 600 -25.11 10.19 -13.50
N ARG A 601 -25.57 11.18 -14.29
CA ARG A 601 -25.61 12.59 -13.89
C ARG A 601 -27.02 12.99 -13.47
N GLU A 602 -27.21 13.42 -12.22
CA GLU A 602 -28.44 14.07 -11.76
C GLU A 602 -28.31 15.60 -11.88
N GLU A 603 -29.24 16.21 -12.63
CA GLU A 603 -29.37 17.67 -12.75
C GLU A 603 -30.01 18.28 -11.50
N ILE A 604 -29.87 19.59 -11.30
CA ILE A 604 -30.45 20.31 -10.15
C ILE A 604 -31.98 20.12 -10.07
N ASN A 605 -32.66 19.99 -11.22
CA ASN A 605 -34.10 19.74 -11.30
C ASN A 605 -34.49 18.26 -11.09
N GLY A 606 -33.53 17.37 -10.79
CA GLY A 606 -33.73 15.93 -10.60
C GLY A 606 -33.70 15.10 -11.89
N THR A 607 -33.46 15.69 -13.06
CA THR A 607 -33.37 14.92 -14.32
C THR A 607 -32.12 14.05 -14.32
N LEU A 608 -32.26 12.77 -14.66
CA LEU A 608 -31.15 11.82 -14.75
C LEU A 608 -30.69 11.67 -16.20
N THR A 609 -29.38 11.71 -16.43
CA THR A 609 -28.75 11.37 -17.71
C THR A 609 -27.71 10.28 -17.51
N GLN A 610 -27.93 9.12 -18.10
CA GLN A 610 -26.96 8.02 -18.13
C GLN A 610 -26.10 8.10 -19.39
N ASP A 611 -24.80 7.85 -19.25
CA ASP A 611 -23.77 7.68 -20.30
C ASP A 611 -24.17 8.12 -21.71
N LYS A 612 -23.88 9.38 -22.03
CA LYS A 612 -24.11 9.95 -23.35
C LYS A 612 -22.86 10.66 -23.84
N LEU A 613 -22.23 10.09 -24.87
CA LEU A 613 -21.05 10.68 -25.52
C LEU A 613 -21.32 12.13 -25.93
N ASN A 614 -20.36 13.01 -25.69
CA ASN A 614 -20.45 14.46 -25.88
C ASN A 614 -21.52 15.17 -25.03
N THR A 615 -22.10 14.49 -24.04
CA THR A 615 -23.01 15.08 -23.05
C THR A 615 -22.55 14.84 -21.61
N THR A 616 -22.24 13.59 -21.24
CA THR A 616 -21.74 13.20 -19.91
C THR A 616 -20.30 12.73 -19.95
N TYR A 617 -19.79 12.24 -21.08
CA TYR A 617 -18.38 11.91 -21.23
C TYR A 617 -17.87 12.26 -22.64
N ARG A 618 -16.57 12.48 -22.76
CA ARG A 618 -15.88 12.69 -24.05
C ARG A 618 -14.39 12.41 -23.92
N TYR A 619 -13.69 12.30 -25.05
CA TYR A 619 -12.24 12.42 -25.08
C TYR A 619 -11.81 13.78 -25.61
N GLU A 620 -10.61 14.21 -25.23
CA GLU A 620 -9.97 15.45 -25.64
C GLU A 620 -8.54 15.11 -26.06
N THR A 621 -8.01 15.79 -27.08
CA THR A 621 -6.61 15.62 -27.51
C THR A 621 -5.82 16.90 -27.30
N SER A 622 -4.55 16.77 -26.93
CA SER A 622 -3.57 17.85 -26.91
C SER A 622 -2.21 17.37 -27.45
N GLY A 623 -1.21 18.25 -27.49
CA GLY A 623 0.17 17.86 -27.84
C GLY A 623 0.35 17.31 -29.27
N GLY A 624 -0.62 17.52 -30.17
CA GLY A 624 -0.60 16.93 -31.51
C GLY A 624 -0.99 15.45 -31.55
N GLN A 625 -1.58 14.91 -30.47
CA GLN A 625 -2.03 13.52 -30.40
C GLN A 625 -2.98 13.18 -31.56
N THR A 626 -2.59 12.17 -32.34
CA THR A 626 -3.46 11.51 -33.31
C THR A 626 -3.96 10.20 -32.70
N VAL A 627 -5.27 9.99 -32.72
CA VAL A 627 -5.90 8.81 -32.11
C VAL A 627 -6.08 7.75 -33.20
N THR A 628 -5.37 6.62 -33.07
CA THR A 628 -5.41 5.47 -33.98
C THR A 628 -6.00 4.20 -33.35
N TRP A 629 -6.57 4.34 -32.16
CA TRP A 629 -7.22 3.29 -31.38
C TRP A 629 -8.64 3.72 -30.97
N GLU A 630 -9.37 2.84 -30.30
CA GLU A 630 -10.70 3.15 -29.76
C GLU A 630 -10.60 3.76 -28.35
N PRO A 631 -10.96 5.05 -28.13
CA PRO A 631 -10.86 5.67 -26.81
C PRO A 631 -11.90 5.14 -25.82
N PHE A 632 -13.04 4.66 -26.32
CA PHE A 632 -14.13 4.14 -25.51
C PHE A 632 -14.49 2.72 -25.94
N VAL A 633 -14.12 1.73 -25.14
CA VAL A 633 -14.31 0.30 -25.45
C VAL A 633 -15.66 -0.21 -24.95
N SER A 634 -16.08 -1.39 -25.42
CA SER A 634 -17.39 -1.98 -25.11
C SER A 634 -17.40 -3.02 -23.98
N GLN A 635 -16.23 -3.39 -23.45
CA GLN A 635 -16.07 -4.36 -22.36
C GLN A 635 -15.08 -3.82 -21.32
N PRO A 636 -15.22 -4.21 -20.04
CA PRO A 636 -14.24 -3.87 -19.02
C PRO A 636 -12.87 -4.50 -19.33
N PHE A 637 -11.80 -3.83 -18.91
CA PHE A 637 -10.42 -4.32 -19.11
C PHE A 637 -10.05 -5.46 -18.15
N PHE A 638 -10.58 -5.38 -16.93
CA PHE A 638 -10.29 -6.30 -15.84
C PHE A 638 -11.48 -6.38 -14.87
N GLU A 639 -11.49 -7.42 -14.03
CA GLU A 639 -12.49 -7.62 -12.97
C GLU A 639 -12.27 -6.69 -11.78
N SER A 640 -13.34 -6.23 -11.14
CA SER A 640 -13.25 -5.27 -10.04
C SER A 640 -12.90 -5.86 -8.68
N TYR A 641 -13.09 -7.18 -8.49
CA TYR A 641 -12.95 -7.86 -7.20
C TYR A 641 -13.70 -7.17 -6.05
N ALA A 642 -14.90 -6.70 -6.36
CA ALA A 642 -15.78 -5.98 -5.46
C ALA A 642 -17.23 -6.17 -5.92
N LYS A 643 -18.17 -6.00 -5.00
CA LYS A 643 -19.59 -5.97 -5.34
C LYS A 643 -19.90 -4.71 -6.16
N ILE A 644 -20.33 -4.90 -7.41
CA ILE A 644 -20.82 -3.82 -8.27
C ILE A 644 -22.32 -3.63 -8.06
N GLU A 645 -22.73 -2.40 -7.80
CA GLU A 645 -24.12 -1.97 -7.62
C GLU A 645 -24.55 -1.04 -8.77
N THR A 646 -25.85 -0.76 -8.93
CA THR A 646 -26.27 0.34 -9.83
C THR A 646 -25.87 1.68 -9.25
N ALA A 647 -25.79 2.73 -10.07
CA ALA A 647 -25.42 4.07 -9.58
C ALA A 647 -26.41 4.61 -8.53
N GLU A 648 -27.71 4.33 -8.67
CA GLU A 648 -28.72 4.74 -7.68
C GLU A 648 -28.63 3.95 -6.37
N ALA A 649 -28.28 2.66 -6.42
CA ALA A 649 -27.99 1.87 -5.23
C ALA A 649 -26.75 2.42 -4.52
N ALA A 650 -25.69 2.70 -5.28
CA ALA A 650 -24.46 3.29 -4.76
C ALA A 650 -24.71 4.63 -4.05
N LEU A 651 -25.56 5.51 -4.60
CA LEU A 651 -25.96 6.74 -3.92
C LEU A 651 -26.49 6.47 -2.49
N ARG A 652 -27.37 5.49 -2.33
CA ARG A 652 -28.00 5.18 -1.04
C ARG A 652 -27.02 4.49 -0.09
N ASN A 653 -26.25 3.54 -0.61
CA ASN A 653 -25.39 2.69 0.18
C ASN A 653 -24.14 3.45 0.64
N VAL A 654 -23.51 4.23 -0.24
CA VAL A 654 -22.38 5.12 0.13
C VAL A 654 -22.81 6.12 1.20
N LEU A 655 -23.95 6.80 1.04
CA LEU A 655 -24.40 7.75 2.08
C LEU A 655 -24.70 7.08 3.42
N SER A 656 -24.95 5.78 3.44
CA SER A 656 -25.17 5.01 4.66
C SER A 656 -23.86 4.54 5.31
N ASP A 657 -22.79 4.34 4.53
CA ASP A 657 -21.55 3.67 4.90
C ASP A 657 -20.31 4.31 4.24
N VAL A 658 -20.01 5.55 4.65
CA VAL A 658 -18.86 6.30 4.15
C VAL A 658 -18.23 7.16 5.23
N GLY A 659 -16.95 7.47 5.04
CA GLY A 659 -16.18 8.30 5.96
C GLY A 659 -15.71 7.49 7.16
N ALA A 660 -14.93 8.12 8.03
CA ALA A 660 -14.64 7.56 9.33
C ALA A 660 -15.91 7.65 10.19
N ASN A 661 -16.74 6.62 10.07
CA ASN A 661 -18.02 6.51 10.78
C ASN A 661 -17.88 5.73 12.11
N MET A 662 -16.72 5.11 12.37
CA MET A 662 -16.30 4.58 13.67
C MET A 662 -15.15 5.41 14.27
N PRO A 663 -15.10 5.61 15.59
CA PRO A 663 -16.15 5.28 16.57
C PRO A 663 -17.45 6.10 16.40
N ALA A 664 -17.38 7.26 15.74
CA ALA A 664 -18.55 8.08 15.41
C ALA A 664 -18.28 9.01 14.22
N LEU A 665 -19.32 9.46 13.52
CA LEU A 665 -19.20 10.57 12.57
C LEU A 665 -19.02 11.91 13.31
N THR A 666 -18.26 12.82 12.70
CA THR A 666 -18.17 14.23 13.15
C THR A 666 -19.42 15.01 12.73
N GLU A 667 -19.60 16.22 13.26
CA GLU A 667 -20.70 17.09 12.80
C GLU A 667 -20.50 17.52 11.34
N HIS A 668 -19.23 17.68 10.95
CA HIS A 668 -18.84 17.95 9.57
C HIS A 668 -19.27 16.79 8.66
N ASP A 669 -18.84 15.55 8.93
CA ASP A 669 -19.11 14.41 8.04
C ASP A 669 -20.61 14.13 7.94
N SER A 670 -21.31 14.20 9.08
CA SER A 670 -22.77 14.07 9.13
C SER A 670 -23.48 15.15 8.31
N ARG A 671 -22.96 16.39 8.29
CA ARG A 671 -23.49 17.47 7.44
C ARG A 671 -23.25 17.17 5.97
N ILE A 672 -22.06 16.73 5.57
CA ILE A 672 -21.75 16.42 4.16
C ILE A 672 -22.68 15.31 3.61
N ILE A 673 -22.96 14.28 4.40
CA ILE A 673 -23.93 13.23 4.04
C ILE A 673 -25.33 13.81 3.85
N ARG A 674 -25.82 14.62 4.81
CA ARG A 674 -27.14 15.27 4.73
C ARG A 674 -27.24 16.23 3.53
N GLU A 675 -26.24 17.07 3.31
CA GLU A 675 -26.20 18.03 2.20
C GLU A 675 -26.23 17.30 0.85
N THR A 676 -25.48 16.21 0.73
CA THR A 676 -25.50 15.35 -0.46
C THR A 676 -26.89 14.74 -0.67
N ARG A 677 -27.49 14.15 0.36
CA ARG A 677 -28.83 13.54 0.31
C ARG A 677 -29.90 14.56 -0.10
N ASP A 678 -29.91 15.71 0.56
CA ASP A 678 -30.96 16.72 0.48
C ASP A 678 -30.75 17.72 -0.67
N LYS A 679 -29.61 17.63 -1.38
CA LYS A 679 -29.22 18.55 -2.46
C LYS A 679 -29.08 20.00 -1.96
N THR A 680 -28.51 20.17 -0.78
CA THR A 680 -28.35 21.48 -0.13
C THR A 680 -26.88 21.83 0.12
N TYR A 681 -26.63 23.05 0.59
CA TYR A 681 -25.32 23.49 1.07
C TYR A 681 -25.54 24.40 2.29
N THR A 682 -24.67 24.32 3.30
CA THR A 682 -24.72 25.22 4.46
C THR A 682 -23.83 26.44 4.27
N TYR A 683 -22.58 26.23 3.81
CA TYR A 683 -21.57 27.26 3.76
C TYR A 683 -21.30 27.78 2.35
N THR A 684 -20.68 28.95 2.24
CA THR A 684 -20.33 29.61 0.98
C THR A 684 -18.91 30.14 1.12
N GLY A 685 -18.07 29.92 0.11
CA GLY A 685 -16.70 30.42 0.12
C GLY A 685 -16.64 31.93 0.31
N SER A 686 -15.90 32.38 1.33
CA SER A 686 -15.84 33.80 1.69
C SER A 686 -15.14 34.68 0.66
N ARG A 687 -14.29 34.09 -0.20
CA ARG A 687 -13.54 34.79 -1.24
C ARG A 687 -14.19 34.62 -2.61
N THR A 688 -14.65 33.43 -2.93
CA THR A 688 -15.18 33.06 -4.26
C THR A 688 -16.69 33.26 -4.37
N GLY A 689 -17.41 33.25 -3.25
CA GLY A 689 -18.88 33.26 -3.23
C GLY A 689 -19.52 31.96 -3.74
N LYS A 690 -18.73 30.89 -3.93
CA LYS A 690 -19.24 29.61 -4.44
C LYS A 690 -19.96 28.83 -3.35
N LYS A 691 -21.17 28.38 -3.67
CA LYS A 691 -22.12 27.77 -2.75
C LYS A 691 -21.72 26.34 -2.43
N GLY A 692 -21.38 26.09 -1.18
CA GLY A 692 -20.87 24.82 -0.69
C GLY A 692 -19.40 24.56 -1.04
N LEU A 693 -18.66 25.49 -1.65
CA LEU A 693 -17.21 25.36 -1.84
C LEU A 693 -16.53 26.42 -0.98
N ILE A 694 -16.01 26.01 0.18
CA ILE A 694 -15.38 26.92 1.13
C ILE A 694 -13.98 27.32 0.66
N ASP A 695 -13.52 28.51 1.04
CA ASP A 695 -12.17 29.01 0.72
C ASP A 695 -11.21 28.88 1.91
N HIS A 696 -11.77 28.74 3.12
CA HIS A 696 -11.05 28.59 4.38
C HIS A 696 -11.94 27.81 5.36
N GLU A 697 -11.36 27.03 6.28
CA GLU A 697 -12.14 26.30 7.30
C GLU A 697 -12.99 27.21 8.19
N GLU A 698 -12.63 28.49 8.33
CA GLU A 698 -13.42 29.48 9.08
C GLU A 698 -14.77 29.78 8.41
N ASP A 699 -14.90 29.57 7.09
CA ASP A 699 -16.19 29.68 6.39
C ASP A 699 -17.20 28.64 6.91
N ALA A 700 -16.68 27.51 7.41
CA ALA A 700 -17.44 26.41 7.99
C ALA A 700 -17.53 26.47 9.53
N GLY A 701 -17.08 27.59 10.14
CA GLY A 701 -17.07 27.78 11.59
C GLY A 701 -15.81 27.28 12.30
N GLY A 702 -14.77 26.86 11.54
CA GLY A 702 -13.50 26.37 12.07
C GLY A 702 -13.57 24.92 12.59
N TYR A 703 -12.52 24.51 13.30
CA TYR A 703 -12.43 23.17 13.90
C TYR A 703 -13.53 22.95 14.94
N GLU A 704 -14.18 21.79 14.87
CA GLU A 704 -15.17 21.42 15.87
C GLU A 704 -14.53 21.25 17.25
N ALA A 705 -15.33 21.47 18.29
CA ALA A 705 -14.91 21.21 19.66
C ALA A 705 -14.90 19.69 19.92
N LEU A 706 -13.73 19.14 20.25
CA LEU A 706 -13.59 17.74 20.60
C LEU A 706 -13.22 17.58 22.08
N ASP A 707 -13.94 16.69 22.77
CA ASP A 707 -13.52 16.21 24.07
C ASP A 707 -12.39 15.19 23.90
N VAL A 708 -11.29 15.41 24.62
CA VAL A 708 -10.21 14.43 24.75
C VAL A 708 -10.67 13.39 25.76
N VAL A 709 -10.81 12.16 25.29
CA VAL A 709 -11.14 10.98 26.10
C VAL A 709 -9.94 10.05 26.06
N THR A 710 -9.63 9.43 27.19
CA THR A 710 -8.57 8.43 27.30
C THR A 710 -9.12 7.22 28.03
N TYR A 711 -8.79 6.01 27.57
CA TYR A 711 -9.10 4.81 28.32
C TYR A 711 -8.29 4.72 29.62
N PRO A 712 -8.84 4.13 30.69
CA PRO A 712 -8.04 3.81 31.87
C PRO A 712 -6.99 2.74 31.55
N GLU A 713 -5.89 2.70 32.30
CA GLU A 713 -4.85 1.65 32.16
C GLU A 713 -5.41 0.22 32.34
N SER A 714 -6.54 0.07 33.03
CA SER A 714 -7.23 -1.22 33.22
C SER A 714 -8.21 -1.57 32.09
N TYR A 715 -8.15 -0.88 30.96
CA TYR A 715 -9.01 -1.16 29.81
C TYR A 715 -8.49 -2.36 29.01
N ASP A 716 -7.17 -2.44 28.87
CA ASP A 716 -6.38 -3.48 28.20
C ASP A 716 -5.13 -3.67 29.08
N THR A 717 -5.17 -4.71 29.90
CA THR A 717 -4.22 -4.90 31.01
C THR A 717 -2.84 -5.38 30.54
N ASP A 718 -2.76 -6.15 29.45
CA ASP A 718 -1.50 -6.68 28.91
C ASP A 718 -0.98 -5.93 27.66
N ARG A 719 -1.78 -4.99 27.15
CA ARG A 719 -1.46 -4.07 26.05
C ARG A 719 -1.32 -4.76 24.71
N ASP A 720 -2.18 -5.73 24.47
CA ASP A 720 -2.22 -6.51 23.25
C ASP A 720 -3.25 -5.96 22.23
N GLY A 721 -3.87 -4.82 22.54
CA GLY A 721 -4.79 -4.09 21.67
C GLY A 721 -6.23 -4.54 21.79
N MET A 722 -6.51 -5.59 22.57
CA MET A 722 -7.85 -6.04 22.92
C MET A 722 -8.17 -5.62 24.36
N PRO A 723 -9.41 -5.17 24.64
CA PRO A 723 -9.77 -4.84 26.00
C PRO A 723 -10.11 -6.08 26.83
N ASP A 724 -9.86 -6.03 28.14
CA ASP A 724 -10.09 -7.14 29.08
C ASP A 724 -11.50 -7.75 28.97
N TRP A 725 -12.50 -6.93 28.62
CA TRP A 725 -13.88 -7.40 28.48
C TRP A 725 -14.08 -8.24 27.22
N TRP A 726 -13.39 -7.91 26.13
CA TRP A 726 -13.45 -8.66 24.87
C TRP A 726 -12.83 -10.03 25.06
N GLU A 727 -11.64 -10.04 25.66
CA GLU A 727 -10.88 -11.25 25.95
C GLU A 727 -11.66 -12.21 26.85
N ARG A 728 -12.24 -11.71 27.96
CA ARG A 728 -13.07 -12.52 28.86
C ARG A 728 -14.27 -13.15 28.18
N ILE A 729 -14.91 -12.45 27.22
CA ILE A 729 -16.06 -12.97 26.49
C ILE A 729 -15.65 -14.04 25.47
N HIS A 730 -14.46 -13.92 24.87
CA HIS A 730 -13.93 -14.85 23.87
C HIS A 730 -13.03 -15.96 24.46
N GLY A 731 -12.84 -15.97 25.79
CA GLY A 731 -12.08 -17.00 26.49
C GLY A 731 -10.56 -16.83 26.42
N LEU A 732 -10.09 -15.64 26.10
CA LEU A 732 -8.68 -15.23 26.15
C LEU A 732 -8.29 -14.79 27.58
N ASP A 733 -6.99 -14.60 27.84
CA ASP A 733 -6.48 -14.21 29.16
C ASP A 733 -6.03 -12.74 29.20
N PRO A 734 -6.75 -11.82 29.90
CA PRO A 734 -6.43 -10.39 30.00
C PRO A 734 -5.05 -10.01 30.57
N ASN A 735 -4.20 -10.98 30.88
CA ASN A 735 -2.86 -10.76 31.41
C ASN A 735 -1.78 -11.36 30.51
N THR A 736 -2.15 -11.88 29.34
CA THR A 736 -1.28 -12.60 28.41
C THR A 736 -1.56 -12.13 27.00
N ALA A 737 -0.61 -11.38 26.42
CA ALA A 737 -0.73 -10.90 25.04
C ALA A 737 -0.88 -12.07 24.05
N ASP A 738 -2.12 -12.37 23.70
CA ASP A 738 -2.55 -13.47 22.83
C ASP A 738 -3.28 -12.96 21.58
N ASN A 739 -3.19 -11.65 21.35
CA ASN A 739 -3.59 -10.90 20.16
C ASN A 739 -3.27 -11.55 18.80
N ASN A 740 -2.21 -12.36 18.71
CA ASN A 740 -1.77 -13.03 17.47
C ASN A 740 -2.26 -14.48 17.36
N SER A 741 -3.06 -14.97 18.31
CA SER A 741 -3.69 -16.27 18.23
C SER A 741 -4.77 -16.30 17.14
N ASP A 742 -5.00 -17.48 16.57
CA ASP A 742 -6.05 -17.77 15.57
C ASP A 742 -6.62 -19.14 15.97
N SER A 743 -7.55 -19.11 16.92
CA SER A 743 -8.04 -20.34 17.58
C SER A 743 -9.12 -21.05 16.77
N ASP A 744 -9.81 -20.34 15.87
CA ASP A 744 -10.84 -20.90 14.99
C ASP A 744 -10.30 -21.24 13.58
N GLY A 745 -9.09 -20.78 13.24
CA GLY A 745 -8.35 -21.15 12.03
C GLY A 745 -8.87 -20.47 10.78
N ASP A 746 -9.54 -19.31 10.92
CA ASP A 746 -10.11 -18.59 9.79
C ASP A 746 -9.10 -17.67 9.07
N GLY A 747 -7.91 -17.49 9.65
CA GLY A 747 -6.81 -16.69 9.12
C GLY A 747 -6.76 -15.26 9.64
N TYR A 748 -7.71 -14.84 10.47
CA TYR A 748 -7.64 -13.61 11.26
C TYR A 748 -7.08 -13.89 12.65
N THR A 749 -6.31 -12.94 13.14
CA THR A 749 -5.84 -12.97 14.54
C THR A 749 -6.93 -12.51 15.50
N ALA A 750 -6.86 -12.90 16.77
CA ALA A 750 -7.78 -12.47 17.82
C ALA A 750 -7.95 -10.94 17.88
N LEU A 751 -6.85 -10.19 17.66
CA LEU A 751 -6.90 -8.73 17.53
C LEU A 751 -7.69 -8.29 16.30
N GLU A 752 -7.51 -8.92 15.15
CA GLU A 752 -8.26 -8.59 13.94
C GLU A 752 -9.75 -8.85 14.11
N ASP A 753 -10.17 -9.88 14.84
CA ASP A 753 -11.57 -10.10 15.19
C ASP A 753 -12.14 -8.95 16.00
N TYR A 754 -11.41 -8.48 17.02
CA TYR A 754 -11.80 -7.30 17.78
C TYR A 754 -11.88 -6.06 16.88
N LEU A 755 -10.89 -5.83 16.02
CA LEU A 755 -10.87 -4.70 15.09
C LEU A 755 -12.01 -4.74 14.07
N ASN A 756 -12.40 -5.93 13.61
CA ASN A 756 -13.53 -6.16 12.72
C ASN A 756 -14.86 -5.90 13.44
N TRP A 757 -14.97 -6.30 14.70
CA TRP A 757 -16.12 -5.98 15.54
C TRP A 757 -16.26 -4.47 15.76
N MET A 758 -15.16 -3.78 16.05
CA MET A 758 -15.10 -2.32 16.23
C MET A 758 -15.36 -1.53 14.94
N ALA A 759 -15.10 -2.13 13.77
CA ALA A 759 -15.36 -1.53 12.46
C ALA A 759 -16.85 -1.49 12.07
N THR A 760 -17.72 -2.07 12.90
CA THR A 760 -19.17 -2.16 12.69
C THR A 760 -19.89 -1.31 13.73
N PRO A 761 -21.02 -0.65 13.41
CA PRO A 761 -21.80 0.09 14.41
C PRO A 761 -22.10 -0.78 15.62
N HIS A 762 -21.70 -0.31 16.81
CA HIS A 762 -21.83 -1.08 18.04
C HIS A 762 -22.50 -0.29 19.16
N TYR A 763 -23.26 -1.00 20.00
CA TYR A 763 -23.98 -0.43 21.15
C TYR A 763 -23.71 -1.24 22.42
N GLU A 764 -23.47 -0.55 23.52
CA GLU A 764 -23.45 -1.14 24.85
C GLU A 764 -24.86 -1.11 25.45
N ILE A 765 -25.35 -2.26 25.92
CA ILE A 765 -26.66 -2.41 26.55
C ILE A 765 -26.49 -3.06 27.92
N LYS A 766 -27.13 -2.48 28.94
CA LYS A 766 -27.13 -3.05 30.30
C LYS A 766 -27.82 -4.42 30.31
N GLY A 767 -27.25 -5.38 31.03
CA GLY A 767 -27.82 -6.72 31.20
C GLY A 767 -29.29 -6.70 31.65
N GLY A 768 -30.10 -7.55 31.02
CA GLY A 768 -31.53 -7.69 31.31
C GLY A 768 -32.41 -6.50 30.88
N SER A 769 -31.85 -5.53 30.14
CA SER A 769 -32.57 -4.35 29.68
C SER A 769 -32.94 -4.40 28.19
N THR A 770 -33.70 -3.40 27.72
CA THR A 770 -34.06 -3.20 26.33
C THR A 770 -33.59 -1.83 25.86
N GLN A 771 -32.86 -1.77 24.75
CA GLN A 771 -32.46 -0.53 24.08
C GLN A 771 -33.30 -0.33 22.80
N SER A 772 -33.68 0.92 22.53
CA SER A 772 -34.23 1.32 21.23
C SER A 772 -33.16 2.06 20.43
N ILE A 773 -32.95 1.63 19.19
CA ILE A 773 -31.94 2.18 18.27
C ILE A 773 -32.69 2.75 17.05
N ASP A 774 -32.41 4.01 16.71
CA ASP A 774 -32.90 4.61 15.46
C ASP A 774 -32.01 4.14 14.31
N LEU A 775 -32.62 3.47 13.33
CA LEU A 775 -31.92 2.94 12.17
C LEU A 775 -31.63 4.01 11.11
N LEU A 776 -32.39 5.11 11.02
CA LEU A 776 -32.22 6.08 9.93
C LEU A 776 -30.80 6.68 9.86
N PRO A 777 -30.12 7.03 10.97
CA PRO A 777 -28.72 7.47 10.92
C PRO A 777 -27.76 6.41 10.37
N LEU A 778 -28.04 5.11 10.61
CA LEU A 778 -27.26 3.98 10.10
C LEU A 778 -27.62 3.61 8.65
N PHE A 779 -28.68 4.21 8.10
CA PHE A 779 -29.12 3.98 6.73
C PHE A 779 -29.38 5.34 6.06
N ALA A 780 -28.44 6.28 6.24
CA ALA A 780 -28.66 7.70 5.96
C ALA A 780 -28.96 8.04 4.48
N GLY A 781 -28.66 7.13 3.55
CA GLY A 781 -29.06 7.26 2.14
C GLY A 781 -30.52 6.86 1.86
N TYR A 782 -31.22 6.30 2.85
CA TYR A 782 -32.62 5.87 2.77
C TYR A 782 -33.54 6.85 3.49
N SER A 783 -34.82 6.86 3.10
CA SER A 783 -35.82 7.75 3.68
C SER A 783 -36.62 7.08 4.82
N ASN A 784 -37.52 7.84 5.44
CA ASN A 784 -38.46 7.29 6.43
C ASN A 784 -39.52 6.35 5.83
N GLN A 785 -39.49 6.11 4.51
CA GLN A 785 -40.31 5.10 3.82
C GLN A 785 -39.62 3.74 3.74
N ALA A 786 -38.36 3.64 4.16
CA ALA A 786 -37.63 2.39 4.18
C ALA A 786 -38.27 1.35 5.10
N VAL A 787 -38.22 0.09 4.66
CA VAL A 787 -38.68 -1.06 5.44
C VAL A 787 -37.46 -1.77 6.01
N PHE A 788 -37.48 -2.00 7.33
CA PHE A 788 -36.39 -2.66 8.04
C PHE A 788 -36.79 -4.06 8.49
N SER A 789 -35.92 -5.02 8.25
CA SER A 789 -36.08 -6.41 8.69
C SER A 789 -34.78 -6.96 9.28
N THR A 790 -34.91 -7.97 10.13
CA THR A 790 -33.78 -8.67 10.75
C THR A 790 -34.04 -10.15 10.77
N ALA A 791 -33.01 -10.96 10.49
CA ALA A 791 -33.03 -12.40 10.70
C ALA A 791 -32.08 -12.76 11.84
N PHE A 792 -32.49 -12.49 13.08
CA PHE A 792 -31.68 -12.75 14.27
C PHE A 792 -32.38 -13.69 15.25
N GLY A 793 -31.67 -14.73 15.68
CA GLY A 793 -32.15 -15.69 16.67
C GLY A 793 -30.99 -16.17 17.55
N LYS A 794 -30.91 -15.64 18.77
CA LYS A 794 -29.96 -16.07 19.80
C LYS A 794 -30.69 -16.19 21.13
N GLU A 795 -30.41 -17.24 21.88
CA GLU A 795 -31.03 -17.47 23.18
C GLU A 795 -30.80 -16.28 24.12
N GLY A 796 -31.85 -15.86 24.85
CA GLY A 796 -31.79 -14.72 25.76
C GLY A 796 -31.94 -13.34 25.10
N TYR A 797 -31.96 -13.26 23.77
CA TYR A 797 -32.17 -12.01 23.04
C TYR A 797 -33.59 -11.93 22.44
N SER A 798 -34.14 -10.72 22.37
CA SER A 798 -35.34 -10.42 21.58
C SER A 798 -35.10 -9.18 20.74
N VAL A 799 -35.15 -9.33 19.42
CA VAL A 799 -34.90 -8.28 18.44
C VAL A 799 -36.15 -8.07 17.60
N VAL A 800 -36.69 -6.85 17.60
CA VAL A 800 -37.91 -6.49 16.86
C VAL A 800 -37.73 -5.15 16.18
N THR A 801 -38.14 -5.04 14.91
CA THR A 801 -38.25 -3.76 14.21
C THR A 801 -39.67 -3.20 14.31
N ASP A 802 -39.77 -1.89 14.59
CA ASP A 802 -41.02 -1.13 14.67
C ASP A 802 -40.82 0.18 13.90
N GLY A 803 -41.19 0.18 12.62
CA GLY A 803 -40.78 1.23 11.68
C GLY A 803 -39.26 1.28 11.55
N ASN A 804 -38.67 2.46 11.81
CA ASN A 804 -37.21 2.67 11.82
C ASN A 804 -36.55 2.41 13.18
N ILE A 805 -37.30 1.91 14.18
CA ILE A 805 -36.75 1.63 15.51
C ILE A 805 -36.45 0.14 15.64
N LEU A 806 -35.19 -0.19 15.94
CA LEU A 806 -34.77 -1.52 16.34
C LEU A 806 -34.81 -1.62 17.87
N LYS A 807 -35.68 -2.47 18.41
CA LYS A 807 -35.78 -2.77 19.84
C LYS A 807 -34.97 -4.03 20.12
N VAL A 808 -33.92 -3.91 20.93
CA VAL A 808 -33.00 -5.00 21.29
C VAL A 808 -33.10 -5.25 22.79
N SER A 809 -33.66 -6.40 23.18
CA SER A 809 -33.63 -6.89 24.56
C SER A 809 -32.53 -7.92 24.70
N VAL A 810 -31.73 -7.80 25.77
CA VAL A 810 -30.50 -8.57 25.96
C VAL A 810 -30.56 -9.46 27.21
N PRO A 811 -29.77 -10.54 27.28
CA PRO A 811 -29.67 -11.37 28.48
C PRO A 811 -29.10 -10.58 29.67
N ASP A 812 -29.30 -11.10 30.88
CA ASP A 812 -28.67 -10.57 32.10
C ASP A 812 -27.29 -11.22 32.33
N ALA A 813 -26.39 -11.07 31.35
CA ALA A 813 -25.02 -11.60 31.39
C ALA A 813 -24.14 -10.86 30.36
N ASP A 814 -22.84 -10.72 30.66
CA ASP A 814 -21.87 -10.18 29.71
C ASP A 814 -21.80 -11.06 28.45
N ALA A 815 -21.98 -10.45 27.29
CA ALA A 815 -22.04 -11.15 26.01
C ALA A 815 -21.84 -10.18 24.85
N VAL A 816 -21.45 -10.71 23.68
CA VAL A 816 -21.54 -10.01 22.40
C VAL A 816 -22.54 -10.68 21.47
N ALA A 817 -23.15 -9.89 20.59
CA ALA A 817 -24.00 -10.38 19.50
C ALA A 817 -23.93 -9.45 18.29
N THR A 818 -24.14 -10.01 17.10
CA THR A 818 -24.19 -9.27 15.84
C THR A 818 -25.57 -9.45 15.21
N ILE A 819 -26.26 -8.34 14.95
CA ILE A 819 -27.60 -8.32 14.37
C ILE A 819 -27.49 -7.79 12.94
N SER A 820 -27.75 -8.64 11.95
CA SER A 820 -27.85 -8.22 10.56
C SER A 820 -29.21 -7.55 10.31
N VAL A 821 -29.16 -6.29 9.87
CA VAL A 821 -30.34 -5.47 9.53
C VAL A 821 -30.35 -5.23 8.03
N ILE A 822 -31.48 -5.55 7.40
CA ILE A 822 -31.74 -5.29 5.98
C ILE A 822 -32.70 -4.12 5.87
N CYS A 823 -32.32 -3.13 5.07
CA CYS A 823 -33.10 -1.96 4.71
C CYS A 823 -33.50 -2.05 3.25
N GLU A 824 -34.79 -1.88 2.95
CA GLU A 824 -35.33 -1.91 1.58
C GLU A 824 -36.16 -0.65 1.29
N GLU A 825 -35.93 -0.02 0.13
CA GLU A 825 -36.74 1.11 -0.35
C GLU A 825 -36.68 1.20 -1.88
N GLY A 826 -37.83 1.25 -2.54
CA GLY A 826 -37.90 1.54 -3.98
C GLY A 826 -37.16 0.54 -4.89
N GLY A 827 -37.01 -0.71 -4.47
CA GLY A 827 -36.28 -1.74 -5.22
C GLY A 827 -34.77 -1.79 -4.94
N TYR A 828 -34.26 -0.95 -4.03
CA TYR A 828 -32.88 -0.96 -3.56
C TYR A 828 -32.82 -1.58 -2.16
N SER A 829 -31.74 -2.29 -1.86
CA SER A 829 -31.50 -2.87 -0.53
C SER A 829 -30.09 -2.58 -0.03
N PHE A 830 -29.95 -2.42 1.28
CA PHE A 830 -28.68 -2.40 1.98
C PHE A 830 -28.75 -3.30 3.21
N SER A 831 -27.74 -4.14 3.40
CA SER A 831 -27.59 -4.95 4.60
C SER A 831 -26.40 -4.43 5.39
N ARG A 832 -26.58 -4.32 6.71
CA ARG A 832 -25.55 -3.88 7.63
C ARG A 832 -25.68 -4.62 8.94
N ASP A 833 -24.55 -5.00 9.48
CA ASP A 833 -24.46 -5.58 10.81
C ASP A 833 -24.46 -4.48 11.88
N ILE A 834 -25.08 -4.77 13.02
CA ILE A 834 -25.08 -3.95 14.22
C ILE A 834 -24.62 -4.83 15.38
N ASN A 835 -23.50 -4.47 15.98
CA ASN A 835 -22.90 -5.17 17.08
C ASN A 835 -23.47 -4.71 18.42
N ILE A 836 -23.64 -5.65 19.35
CA ILE A 836 -24.19 -5.42 20.67
C ILE A 836 -23.21 -5.98 21.69
N ARG A 837 -22.77 -5.13 22.62
CA ARG A 837 -22.08 -5.55 23.84
C ARG A 837 -23.07 -5.47 25.00
N VAL A 838 -23.24 -6.57 25.72
CA VAL A 838 -24.03 -6.62 26.96
C VAL A 838 -23.07 -6.43 28.13
N THR A 839 -23.41 -5.54 29.05
CA THR A 839 -22.60 -5.26 30.25
C THR A 839 -23.44 -5.35 31.52
N GLY A 840 -22.98 -6.12 32.50
CA GLY A 840 -23.57 -6.23 33.84
C GLY A 840 -23.20 -5.08 34.78
N THR A 841 -22.23 -4.23 34.41
CA THR A 841 -21.87 -3.02 35.15
C THR A 841 -22.33 -1.78 34.38
N GLU A 842 -22.78 -0.75 35.11
CA GLU A 842 -22.84 0.61 34.55
C GLU A 842 -21.39 1.05 34.29
N THR A 843 -20.88 0.73 33.11
CA THR A 843 -19.62 1.26 32.60
C THR A 843 -19.86 2.75 32.36
N GLY A 844 -19.02 3.62 32.94
CA GLY A 844 -19.17 5.08 32.91
C GLY A 844 -19.01 5.73 31.53
N ILE A 845 -19.23 4.97 30.46
CA ILE A 845 -19.39 5.44 29.09
C ILE A 845 -20.90 5.45 28.81
N GLU A 846 -21.66 6.18 29.63
CA GLU A 846 -23.05 6.50 29.29
C GLU A 846 -23.02 7.37 28.03
N ALA A 847 -23.49 6.79 26.93
CA ALA A 847 -23.99 7.47 25.74
C ALA A 847 -23.08 8.59 25.18
N VAL A 848 -22.59 8.38 23.96
CA VAL A 848 -22.53 9.49 22.99
C VAL A 848 -23.97 9.96 22.79
N ASN A 849 -24.44 10.78 23.73
CA ASN A 849 -25.77 11.33 23.73
C ASN A 849 -25.88 12.21 22.49
N ASN A 850 -26.85 11.86 21.63
CA ASN A 850 -27.41 12.78 20.66
C ASN A 850 -27.71 14.10 21.37
N ASP A 851 -27.15 15.17 20.82
CA ASP A 851 -27.07 16.51 21.37
C ASP A 851 -28.45 17.20 21.41
N ALA A 852 -29.38 16.67 22.22
CA ALA A 852 -30.76 17.15 22.32
C ALA A 852 -31.28 17.33 23.76
N SER A 853 -30.51 17.03 24.81
CA SER A 853 -31.01 17.19 26.20
C SER A 853 -29.98 17.59 27.27
N ALA A 854 -29.21 18.66 27.05
CA ALA A 854 -28.50 19.29 28.18
C ALA A 854 -29.48 20.07 29.09
N THR A 855 -29.90 19.48 30.20
CA THR A 855 -30.60 20.19 31.29
C THR A 855 -29.67 20.50 32.47
N ASN A 856 -29.77 21.76 32.93
CA ASN A 856 -29.38 22.36 34.21
C ASN A 856 -28.20 21.79 35.03
N GLY A 857 -27.07 22.52 35.04
CA GLY A 857 -26.22 22.65 36.24
C GLY A 857 -24.70 22.63 36.03
N GLN A 858 -24.19 21.97 34.98
CA GLN A 858 -22.74 21.91 34.75
C GLN A 858 -22.21 23.13 33.97
N ARG A 859 -21.06 23.65 34.40
CA ARG A 859 -20.30 24.69 33.69
C ARG A 859 -19.98 24.16 32.30
N GLN A 860 -20.56 24.80 31.30
CA GLN A 860 -20.45 24.39 29.90
C GLN A 860 -18.98 24.42 29.47
N PRO A 861 -18.49 23.40 28.76
CA PRO A 861 -17.11 23.39 28.27
C PRO A 861 -16.89 24.56 27.30
N ILE A 862 -15.67 25.08 27.34
CA ILE A 862 -15.19 26.19 26.52
C ILE A 862 -13.98 25.64 25.77
N TYR A 863 -13.87 25.91 24.47
CA TYR A 863 -12.80 25.42 23.61
C TYR A 863 -12.05 26.58 22.99
N ASN A 864 -10.74 26.48 22.79
CA ASN A 864 -9.99 27.48 22.05
C ASN A 864 -10.32 27.41 20.54
N THR A 865 -9.80 28.35 19.74
CA THR A 865 -9.96 28.35 18.28
C THR A 865 -9.30 27.14 17.60
N ALA A 866 -8.45 26.42 18.32
CA ALA A 866 -7.87 25.15 17.92
C ALA A 866 -8.77 23.94 18.24
N GLY A 867 -10.01 24.13 18.71
CA GLY A 867 -10.95 23.05 19.03
C GLY A 867 -10.63 22.29 20.32
N GLN A 868 -9.63 22.72 21.09
CA GLN A 868 -9.21 22.06 22.34
C GLN A 868 -9.96 22.62 23.53
N ARG A 869 -10.39 21.74 24.44
CA ARG A 869 -11.07 22.13 25.68
C ARG A 869 -10.12 22.94 26.58
N ILE A 870 -10.60 24.08 27.09
CA ILE A 870 -9.87 24.96 28.01
C ILE A 870 -10.65 25.17 29.32
N SER A 871 -9.93 25.28 30.43
CA SER A 871 -10.53 25.40 31.77
C SER A 871 -11.04 26.82 32.08
N GLN A 872 -10.45 27.86 31.48
CA GLN A 872 -10.87 29.25 31.61
C GLN A 872 -10.54 30.07 30.35
N LEU A 873 -11.45 30.98 29.97
CA LEU A 873 -11.23 31.98 28.93
C LEU A 873 -10.59 33.24 29.54
N GLN A 874 -9.48 33.74 28.97
CA GLN A 874 -8.89 35.03 29.38
C GLN A 874 -9.56 36.23 28.67
N SER A 875 -9.41 37.43 29.23
CA SER A 875 -9.96 38.67 28.67
C SER A 875 -9.41 38.90 27.25
N GLY A 876 -10.29 39.12 26.27
CA GLY A 876 -9.89 39.33 24.87
C GLY A 876 -9.63 38.07 24.06
N GLN A 877 -9.68 36.87 24.66
CA GLN A 877 -9.58 35.61 23.91
C GLN A 877 -10.93 35.20 23.28
N ILE A 878 -10.82 34.65 22.07
CA ILE A 878 -11.90 34.01 21.35
C ILE A 878 -11.95 32.53 21.77
N ALA A 879 -13.14 32.02 22.05
CA ALA A 879 -13.38 30.61 22.26
C ALA A 879 -14.66 30.15 21.58
N ILE A 880 -14.87 28.84 21.55
CA ILE A 880 -16.09 28.18 21.11
C ILE A 880 -16.80 27.64 22.35
N SER A 881 -18.08 27.97 22.51
CA SER A 881 -18.96 27.38 23.52
C SER A 881 -20.34 27.17 22.91
N LYS A 882 -20.91 25.97 23.05
CA LYS A 882 -22.15 25.54 22.36
C LYS A 882 -22.08 25.70 20.84
N GLY A 883 -20.94 25.37 20.23
CA GLY A 883 -20.71 25.54 18.80
C GLY A 883 -20.77 27.00 18.32
N ARG A 884 -20.63 27.98 19.22
CA ARG A 884 -20.65 29.41 18.86
C ARG A 884 -19.41 30.12 19.38
N LYS A 885 -18.89 31.04 18.57
CA LYS A 885 -17.81 31.95 18.92
C LYS A 885 -18.24 32.85 20.09
N VAL A 886 -17.49 32.80 21.19
CA VAL A 886 -17.67 33.62 22.40
C VAL A 886 -16.40 34.42 22.68
N ILE A 887 -16.55 35.67 23.09
CA ILE A 887 -15.45 36.55 23.48
C ILE A 887 -15.69 36.98 24.92
N LYS A 888 -14.73 36.71 25.81
CA LYS A 888 -14.78 37.24 27.17
C LYS A 888 -14.35 38.70 27.14
N LYS A 889 -15.36 39.58 27.27
CA LYS A 889 -15.16 41.03 27.40
C LYS A 889 -14.38 41.37 28.66
#